data_AF-A0A5B8MVZ6-F1
#
_entry.id   AF-A0A5B8MVZ6-F1
#
_cell.length_a   1.000
_cell.length_b   1.000
_cell.length_c   1.000
_cell.angle_alpha   90.00
_cell.angle_beta   90.00
_cell.angle_gamma   90.00
#
_symmetry.space_group_name_H-M   'P 1'
#
loop_
_entity.id
_entity.type
_entity.pdbx_description
1 polymer ?
#
loop_
_entity_poly.entity_id
_entity_poly.type
_entity_poly.pdbx_seq_one_letter_code
_entity_poly.pdbx_strand_id
1 'polypeptide(L)'
;MFKLDGMDVKESARPGSRTVKSRQKSYSNGDDQDGVQVVNWNQQAFKSAEGLSKNKDFRSAAVYAEVKLAEALNKRTLEKKLNGEDDTEGNPDMYRTAFCIHLLGELVGLSGPFGKVLSTVRDEVCKAIYSEYYAAQKEDLIFEQQTFFSALEHVEAEKEELLEEKEQFRQMLEEREGEIDNIDNSIKELTKNLATERQEKAALQEKLDQVEKDLKNRTGEFKLCVDDLKQARQALIRTSDELKDMRSRNTDKSKQLQSLTQEVATLRGQLDSVSKEKNEIQIASAGSASKKELEMAKQTIEELETKITKLSGVDNIMTARSLTPRPDWKKLDPFKVEQQGIAEPPPKTDGSTKAIVGEVVTRLKRSMVNLSLAQKDMSMLRQQNRNALSFLNPDPDPAAFATRILEQLKQNDADKDKGADEKAQGEAAALPSVLGVLSELSQDSIKESKREHEVEPLGAEMVIPRFLRYTKKLTFKLLSRSETKSLITDIWSAKDEYDGLRTRSSTMMEYVFAHLLENYGNRTDMIAEEGYKLFLSVHCYAADGDVLMFKRVLYGEISEECHFDFECLMAALMQEMQSCLKGEDQSSIPKADLFATLDRFFPYMEKEAVEKLKEALAAEQEKDEIEYMLLFDTEDGNETRGQFLDTLLLQYLGDIAKYSNTLKSSLMQVKADENGFAKLADLKDVIANFDARKTEDDVYMYLARGAHLNSVEDVKFYMELGEEVEVSEFIRNLSSKLIRPSKYYVMSSQGGEKDNGDGGFGSGGSTFMTDPELA
;
A
#
# COMPACT_ATOMS: atom_id res chain seq x y z
N MET A 1 20.52 -85.82 -0.42
CA MET A 1 21.96 -85.49 -0.27
C MET A 1 22.03 -84.34 0.74
N PHE A 2 21.85 -84.63 2.03
CA PHE A 2 22.89 -84.93 3.05
C PHE A 2 23.83 -83.72 3.24
N LYS A 3 23.89 -83.01 4.38
CA LYS A 3 23.74 -83.46 5.78
C LYS A 3 23.14 -82.38 6.71
N LEU A 4 22.33 -82.88 7.63
CA LEU A 4 21.91 -82.31 8.91
C LEU A 4 23.05 -82.44 9.96
N ASP A 5 23.00 -81.59 10.99
CA ASP A 5 23.17 -81.87 12.43
C ASP A 5 23.52 -80.54 13.14
N GLY A 6 22.97 -80.14 14.29
CA GLY A 6 22.04 -80.77 15.21
C GLY A 6 21.61 -79.74 16.27
N MET A 7 20.46 -80.00 16.88
CA MET A 7 19.92 -79.31 18.05
C MET A 7 20.86 -79.46 19.26
N ASP A 8 20.92 -78.45 20.15
CA ASP A 8 20.48 -78.69 21.53
C ASP A 8 20.22 -77.41 22.33
N VAL A 9 19.26 -77.57 23.24
CA VAL A 9 18.63 -76.58 24.11
C VAL A 9 19.34 -76.54 25.48
N LYS A 10 19.14 -75.42 26.21
CA LYS A 10 19.27 -75.17 27.68
C LYS A 10 20.44 -74.25 28.04
N GLU A 11 20.41 -73.40 29.06
CA GLU A 11 19.40 -72.80 29.95
C GLU A 11 20.22 -71.91 30.91
N SER A 12 19.65 -70.78 31.34
CA SER A 12 19.95 -70.05 32.59
C SER A 12 21.15 -69.07 32.72
N ALA A 13 20.82 -68.00 33.49
CA ALA A 13 21.66 -67.11 34.29
C ALA A 13 22.09 -65.73 33.70
N ARG A 14 21.41 -64.70 34.24
CA ARG A 14 21.77 -63.26 34.26
C ARG A 14 23.05 -63.00 35.11
N PRO A 15 23.46 -61.75 35.39
CA PRO A 15 24.16 -60.81 34.51
C PRO A 15 25.53 -60.39 35.10
N GLY A 16 26.57 -60.29 34.27
CA GLY A 16 27.89 -59.81 34.68
C GLY A 16 28.12 -58.36 34.28
N SER A 17 28.22 -57.49 35.28
CA SER A 17 28.71 -56.11 35.24
C SER A 17 29.92 -55.93 34.30
N ARG A 18 29.76 -55.13 33.23
CA ARG A 18 30.89 -54.66 32.40
C ARG A 18 31.33 -53.28 32.86
N THR A 19 32.48 -53.25 33.53
CA THR A 19 33.37 -52.11 33.67
C THR A 19 33.79 -51.59 32.29
N VAL A 20 33.46 -50.33 31.98
CA VAL A 20 33.99 -49.59 30.83
C VAL A 20 35.40 -49.11 31.20
N LYS A 21 36.43 -49.72 30.62
CA LYS A 21 37.79 -49.17 30.60
C LYS A 21 37.86 -48.16 29.45
N SER A 22 37.83 -46.87 29.77
CA SER A 22 38.15 -45.80 28.83
C SER A 22 39.64 -45.87 28.47
N ARG A 23 39.90 -46.14 27.20
CA ARG A 23 41.23 -46.32 26.63
C ARG A 23 41.71 -44.95 26.14
N GLN A 24 42.49 -44.23 26.94
CA GLN A 24 43.26 -43.07 26.48
C GLN A 24 44.34 -43.58 25.51
N LYS A 25 44.15 -43.31 24.21
CA LYS A 25 45.21 -43.38 23.21
C LYS A 25 45.84 -41.99 23.11
N SER A 26 47.09 -41.88 23.56
CA SER A 26 47.96 -40.76 23.24
C SER A 26 48.39 -40.84 21.78
N TYR A 27 47.90 -39.93 20.95
CA TYR A 27 48.48 -39.64 19.65
C TYR A 27 49.52 -38.55 19.83
N SER A 28 50.78 -38.90 19.60
CA SER A 28 51.86 -37.96 19.34
C SER A 28 51.96 -37.79 17.82
N ASN A 29 51.51 -36.65 17.30
CA ASN A 29 51.93 -36.12 16.02
C ASN A 29 52.14 -34.63 16.21
N GLY A 30 53.30 -34.15 15.75
CA GLY A 30 53.58 -32.74 15.62
C GLY A 30 52.83 -32.18 14.42
N ASP A 31 52.19 -31.04 14.65
CA ASP A 31 51.94 -29.97 13.70
C ASP A 31 51.52 -28.76 14.55
N ASP A 32 52.06 -27.59 14.24
CA ASP A 32 51.67 -26.31 14.83
C ASP A 32 50.21 -26.03 14.47
N GLN A 33 49.31 -26.28 15.42
CA GLN A 33 47.97 -25.73 15.44
C GLN A 33 47.84 -24.92 16.72
N ASP A 34 47.37 -23.67 16.59
CA ASP A 34 46.82 -22.85 17.67
C ASP A 34 45.55 -23.53 18.22
N GLY A 35 45.74 -24.68 18.85
CA GLY A 35 44.71 -25.46 19.50
C GLY A 35 44.45 -24.88 20.88
N VAL A 36 43.18 -24.63 21.17
CA VAL A 36 42.67 -24.21 22.47
C VAL A 36 43.28 -25.08 23.58
N GLN A 37 44.11 -24.48 24.44
CA GLN A 37 44.74 -25.20 25.55
C GLN A 37 43.82 -25.12 26.78
N VAL A 38 43.19 -26.26 27.10
CA VAL A 38 42.43 -26.41 28.34
C VAL A 38 43.39 -26.79 29.47
N VAL A 39 43.59 -25.88 30.40
CA VAL A 39 44.46 -26.11 31.56
C VAL A 39 43.65 -26.78 32.66
N ASN A 40 43.95 -28.05 32.94
CA ASN A 40 43.31 -28.78 34.03
C ASN A 40 43.71 -28.16 35.39
N TRP A 41 42.82 -28.19 36.39
CA TRP A 41 43.08 -27.68 37.75
C TRP A 41 44.42 -28.15 38.34
N ASN A 42 44.86 -29.38 38.04
CA ASN A 42 46.15 -29.89 38.53
C ASN A 42 47.35 -29.05 38.05
N GLN A 43 47.31 -28.64 36.78
CA GLN A 43 48.35 -27.82 36.17
C GLN A 43 48.27 -26.38 36.67
N GLN A 44 47.06 -25.84 36.84
CA GLN A 44 46.84 -24.51 37.40
C GLN A 44 47.36 -24.42 38.84
N ALA A 45 46.97 -25.38 39.70
CA ALA A 45 47.43 -25.46 41.08
C ALA A 45 48.94 -25.65 41.20
N PHE A 46 49.55 -26.42 40.29
CA PHE A 46 51.01 -26.58 40.23
C PHE A 46 51.72 -25.28 39.86
N LYS A 47 51.26 -24.58 38.80
CA LYS A 47 51.81 -23.28 38.38
C LYS A 47 51.73 -22.24 39.50
N SER A 48 50.59 -22.19 40.22
CA SER A 48 50.43 -21.26 41.35
C SER A 48 51.37 -21.54 42.53
N ALA A 49 51.77 -22.80 42.72
CA ALA A 49 52.71 -23.23 43.75
C ALA A 49 54.19 -23.21 43.28
N GLU A 50 54.44 -22.89 42.02
CA GLU A 50 55.79 -22.87 41.43
C GLU A 50 56.63 -21.74 42.06
N GLY A 51 57.86 -22.07 42.46
CA GLY A 51 58.78 -21.15 43.14
C GLY A 51 58.85 -21.27 44.66
N LEU A 52 58.06 -22.14 45.29
CA LEU A 52 58.19 -22.48 46.72
C LEU A 52 59.30 -23.53 46.96
N SER A 53 59.94 -23.48 48.13
CA SER A 53 61.17 -24.20 48.42
C SER A 53 61.04 -25.73 48.24
N LYS A 54 61.92 -26.33 47.43
CA LYS A 54 62.04 -27.79 47.23
C LYS A 54 62.89 -28.48 48.31
N ASN A 55 63.11 -27.86 49.46
CA ASN A 55 63.94 -28.46 50.50
C ASN A 55 63.38 -29.83 50.92
N LYS A 56 64.21 -30.86 50.87
CA LYS A 56 63.81 -32.26 51.12
C LYS A 56 64.01 -32.71 52.57
N ASP A 57 64.52 -31.83 53.43
CA ASP A 57 65.02 -32.19 54.75
C ASP A 57 64.05 -31.80 55.87
N PHE A 58 62.77 -32.16 55.72
CA PHE A 58 61.77 -31.95 56.76
C PHE A 58 61.65 -33.18 57.66
N ARG A 59 61.64 -32.96 58.98
CA ARG A 59 61.57 -34.04 59.98
C ARG A 59 60.24 -34.80 59.99
N SER A 60 59.16 -34.20 59.47
CA SER A 60 57.86 -34.85 59.30
C SER A 60 57.03 -34.20 58.18
N ALA A 61 56.08 -34.95 57.62
CA ALA A 61 55.16 -34.45 56.60
C ALA A 61 54.24 -33.32 57.12
N ALA A 62 53.95 -33.30 58.43
CA ALA A 62 53.17 -32.25 59.05
C ALA A 62 53.94 -30.92 59.09
N VAL A 63 55.22 -30.96 59.49
CA VAL A 63 56.10 -29.77 59.50
C VAL A 63 56.35 -29.28 58.08
N TYR A 64 56.48 -30.18 57.11
CA TYR A 64 56.56 -29.83 55.71
C TYR A 64 55.34 -29.03 55.24
N ALA A 65 54.13 -29.53 55.53
CA ALA A 65 52.89 -28.87 55.12
C ALA A 65 52.69 -27.52 55.80
N GLU A 66 53.01 -27.41 57.10
CA GLU A 66 52.88 -26.16 57.86
C GLU A 66 53.84 -25.08 57.34
N VAL A 67 55.10 -25.42 57.09
CA VAL A 67 56.10 -24.47 56.56
C VAL A 67 55.70 -24.01 55.15
N LYS A 68 55.31 -24.93 54.28
CA LYS A 68 54.86 -24.60 52.92
C LYS A 68 53.61 -23.72 52.91
N LEU A 69 52.64 -24.01 53.78
CA LEU A 69 51.43 -23.19 53.91
C LEU A 69 51.76 -21.79 54.43
N ALA A 70 52.64 -21.67 55.42
CA ALA A 70 53.08 -20.38 55.93
C ALA A 70 53.83 -19.56 54.86
N GLU A 71 54.70 -20.19 54.07
CA GLU A 71 55.40 -19.54 52.95
C GLU A 71 54.42 -19.05 51.87
N ALA A 72 53.45 -19.87 51.48
CA ALA A 72 52.44 -19.50 50.47
C ALA A 72 51.51 -18.38 50.95
N LEU A 73 51.06 -18.44 52.22
CA LEU A 73 50.25 -17.38 52.82
C LEU A 73 51.02 -16.06 52.89
N ASN A 74 52.29 -16.09 53.31
CA ASN A 74 53.14 -14.90 53.33
C ASN A 74 53.36 -14.32 51.93
N LYS A 75 53.59 -15.17 50.92
CA LYS A 75 53.73 -14.73 49.52
C LYS A 75 52.45 -14.03 49.04
N ARG A 76 51.28 -14.62 49.28
CA ARG A 76 49.99 -14.03 48.88
C ARG A 76 49.70 -12.72 49.59
N THR A 77 49.95 -12.63 50.90
CA THR A 77 49.80 -11.38 51.65
C THR A 77 50.73 -10.28 51.13
N LEU A 78 51.94 -10.64 50.68
CA LEU A 78 52.87 -9.69 50.07
C LEU A 78 52.35 -9.19 48.70
N GLU A 79 51.83 -10.10 47.87
CA GLU A 79 51.23 -9.76 46.56
C GLU A 79 49.99 -8.87 46.69
N LYS A 80 49.09 -9.18 47.63
CA LYS A 80 47.91 -8.33 47.89
C LYS A 80 48.28 -6.91 48.32
N LYS A 81 49.29 -6.78 49.19
CA LYS A 81 49.81 -5.47 49.62
C LYS A 81 50.41 -4.67 48.47
N LEU A 82 51.04 -5.34 47.50
CA LEU A 82 51.58 -4.68 46.30
C LEU A 82 50.47 -4.22 45.35
N ASN A 83 49.35 -4.96 45.28
CA ASN A 83 48.24 -4.66 44.40
C ASN A 83 47.19 -3.71 45.01
N GLY A 84 47.33 -3.34 46.29
CA GLY A 84 46.39 -2.44 46.98
C GLY A 84 45.03 -3.08 47.29
N GLU A 85 44.94 -4.42 47.31
CA GLU A 85 43.71 -5.12 47.66
C GLU A 85 43.48 -5.08 49.18
N ASP A 86 42.28 -4.70 49.61
CA ASP A 86 41.88 -4.73 51.02
C ASP A 86 41.83 -6.17 51.52
N ASP A 87 42.54 -6.43 52.62
CA ASP A 87 42.67 -7.77 53.21
C ASP A 87 41.35 -8.12 53.93
N THR A 88 40.34 -8.52 53.16
CA THR A 88 39.09 -9.07 53.72
C THR A 88 39.41 -10.42 54.35
N GLU A 89 39.72 -10.37 55.65
CA GLU A 89 40.17 -11.48 56.46
C GLU A 89 39.07 -12.55 56.55
N GLY A 90 39.14 -13.58 55.69
CA GLY A 90 38.27 -14.75 55.78
C GLY A 90 37.70 -15.27 54.47
N ASN A 91 37.77 -14.52 53.37
CA ASN A 91 37.24 -15.01 52.09
C ASN A 91 38.19 -16.05 51.45
N PRO A 92 37.66 -17.18 50.95
CA PRO A 92 38.44 -18.15 50.20
C PRO A 92 38.90 -17.52 48.88
N ASP A 93 40.21 -17.47 48.68
CA ASP A 93 40.86 -16.91 47.49
C ASP A 93 41.25 -18.06 46.54
N MET A 94 41.16 -17.84 45.23
CA MET A 94 41.61 -18.77 44.19
C MET A 94 43.03 -19.27 44.46
N TYR A 95 43.94 -18.37 44.86
CA TYR A 95 45.33 -18.75 45.18
C TYR A 95 45.42 -19.69 46.37
N ARG A 96 44.71 -19.38 47.47
CA ARG A 96 44.71 -20.20 48.69
C ARG A 96 44.12 -21.56 48.43
N THR A 97 43.05 -21.60 47.65
CA THR A 97 42.32 -22.82 47.29
C THR A 97 43.17 -23.73 46.40
N ALA A 98 43.78 -23.17 45.35
CA ALA A 98 44.70 -23.89 44.47
C ALA A 98 45.92 -24.42 45.23
N PHE A 99 46.48 -23.61 46.14
CA PHE A 99 47.61 -24.01 46.95
C PHE A 99 47.27 -25.14 47.94
N CYS A 100 46.15 -25.05 48.66
CA CYS A 100 45.71 -26.10 49.58
C CYS A 100 45.49 -27.43 48.85
N ILE A 101 44.94 -27.38 47.64
CA ILE A 101 44.72 -28.56 46.79
C ILE A 101 46.06 -29.15 46.32
N HIS A 102 47.01 -28.30 45.91
CA HIS A 102 48.36 -28.73 45.56
C HIS A 102 49.07 -29.41 46.74
N LEU A 103 49.01 -28.80 47.93
CA LEU A 103 49.61 -29.32 49.14
C LEU A 103 48.98 -30.67 49.56
N LEU A 104 47.66 -30.82 49.40
CA LEU A 104 46.98 -32.08 49.62
C LEU A 104 47.48 -33.16 48.64
N GLY A 105 47.76 -32.79 47.39
CA GLY A 105 48.40 -33.67 46.40
C GLY A 105 49.81 -34.12 46.78
N GLU A 106 50.63 -33.24 47.34
CA GLU A 106 51.96 -33.63 47.84
C GLU A 106 51.86 -34.53 49.08
N LEU A 107 50.93 -34.23 50.00
CA LEU A 107 50.68 -35.03 51.19
C LEU A 107 50.21 -36.44 50.84
N VAL A 108 49.41 -36.61 49.78
CA VAL A 108 49.03 -37.93 49.24
C VAL A 108 50.27 -38.78 48.92
N GLY A 109 51.30 -38.18 48.32
CA GLY A 109 52.56 -38.85 48.00
C GLY A 109 53.38 -39.22 49.23
N LEU A 110 53.30 -38.42 50.30
CA LEU A 110 54.06 -38.62 51.54
C LEU A 110 53.37 -39.57 52.54
N SER A 111 52.05 -39.78 52.42
CA SER A 111 51.24 -40.45 53.44
C SER A 111 51.22 -41.99 53.37
N GLY A 112 52.06 -42.59 52.51
CA GLY A 112 52.24 -44.05 52.42
C GLY A 112 50.91 -44.81 52.25
N PRO A 113 50.51 -45.68 53.21
CA PRO A 113 49.30 -46.51 53.09
C PRO A 113 48.00 -45.69 53.05
N PHE A 114 47.99 -44.46 53.56
CA PHE A 114 46.82 -43.57 53.52
C PHE A 114 46.71 -42.77 52.22
N GLY A 115 47.74 -42.81 51.35
CA GLY A 115 47.78 -42.03 50.12
C GLY A 115 46.57 -42.27 49.22
N LYS A 116 46.08 -43.52 49.12
CA LYS A 116 44.90 -43.82 48.30
C LYS A 116 43.63 -43.13 48.81
N VAL A 117 43.42 -43.12 50.13
CA VAL A 117 42.24 -42.47 50.75
C VAL A 117 42.33 -40.96 50.57
N LEU A 118 43.50 -40.38 50.83
CA LEU A 118 43.72 -38.94 50.67
C LEU A 118 43.61 -38.51 49.20
N SER A 119 43.98 -39.37 48.24
CA SER A 119 43.78 -39.09 46.81
C SER A 119 42.30 -38.99 46.49
N THR A 120 41.49 -39.92 46.98
CA THR A 120 40.03 -39.87 46.78
C THR A 120 39.41 -38.64 47.43
N VAL A 121 39.81 -38.30 48.65
CA VAL A 121 39.34 -37.08 49.33
C VAL A 121 39.73 -35.83 48.53
N ARG A 122 40.97 -35.74 48.06
CA ARG A 122 41.44 -34.64 47.20
C ARG A 122 40.59 -34.53 45.95
N ASP A 123 40.38 -35.63 45.23
CA ASP A 123 39.67 -35.61 43.96
C ASP A 123 38.21 -35.18 44.11
N GLU A 124 37.53 -35.60 45.19
CA GLU A 124 36.16 -35.16 45.50
C GLU A 124 36.11 -33.69 45.96
N VAL A 125 37.08 -33.23 46.74
CA VAL A 125 37.20 -31.81 47.11
C VAL A 125 37.44 -30.93 45.88
N CYS A 126 38.28 -31.37 44.93
CA CYS A 126 38.52 -30.63 43.69
C CYS A 126 37.25 -30.52 42.84
N LYS A 127 36.47 -31.61 42.71
CA LYS A 127 35.17 -31.59 42.00
C LYS A 127 34.15 -30.65 42.64
N ALA A 128 34.19 -30.50 43.97
CA ALA A 128 33.28 -29.61 44.67
C ALA A 128 33.66 -28.12 44.55
N ILE A 129 34.96 -27.84 44.38
CA ILE A 129 35.52 -26.49 44.38
C ILE A 129 35.64 -25.90 42.98
N TYR A 130 36.11 -26.70 42.02
CA TYR A 130 36.26 -26.29 40.64
C TYR A 130 35.01 -26.68 39.86
N SER A 131 34.40 -25.69 39.21
CA SER A 131 33.22 -25.92 38.40
C SER A 131 33.63 -26.54 37.05
N GLU A 132 32.68 -27.14 36.32
CA GLU A 132 32.94 -27.59 34.94
C GLU A 132 33.01 -26.42 33.94
N TYR A 133 32.80 -25.19 34.41
CA TYR A 133 32.86 -23.98 33.60
C TYR A 133 34.30 -23.51 33.44
N TYR A 134 34.62 -23.08 32.22
CA TYR A 134 35.92 -22.53 31.87
C TYR A 134 35.76 -21.07 31.45
N ALA A 135 36.69 -20.23 31.87
CA ALA A 135 36.79 -18.87 31.35
C ALA A 135 38.01 -18.75 30.44
N ALA A 136 37.81 -18.08 29.30
CA ALA A 136 38.90 -17.65 28.44
C ALA A 136 39.65 -16.52 29.14
N GLN A 137 40.96 -16.66 29.25
CA GLN A 137 41.79 -15.57 29.74
C GLN A 137 41.84 -14.48 28.65
N LYS A 138 41.56 -13.22 29.01
CA LYS A 138 41.51 -12.09 28.07
C LYS A 138 42.79 -12.08 27.22
N GLU A 139 42.62 -12.28 25.90
CA GLU A 139 43.64 -12.26 24.83
C GLU A 139 44.43 -13.55 24.54
N ASP A 140 44.27 -14.63 25.34
CA ASP A 140 44.93 -15.92 25.07
C ASP A 140 43.91 -17.06 24.87
N LEU A 141 44.18 -18.01 23.97
CA LEU A 141 43.38 -19.24 23.72
C LEU A 141 43.46 -20.27 24.88
N ILE A 142 43.69 -19.79 26.10
CA ILE A 142 43.87 -20.59 27.31
C ILE A 142 42.58 -20.52 28.11
N PHE A 143 41.99 -21.70 28.34
CA PHE A 143 40.77 -21.85 29.11
C PHE A 143 41.13 -22.40 30.49
N GLU A 144 40.90 -21.57 31.51
CA GLU A 144 41.12 -21.94 32.90
C GLU A 144 39.82 -22.37 33.57
N GLN A 145 39.88 -23.45 34.34
CA GLN A 145 38.74 -23.95 35.09
C GLN A 145 38.43 -22.98 36.24
N GLN A 146 37.20 -22.44 36.27
CA GLN A 146 36.82 -21.48 37.30
C GLN A 146 36.57 -22.15 38.65
N THR A 147 36.90 -21.44 39.72
CA THR A 147 36.42 -21.82 41.06
C THR A 147 34.95 -21.45 41.20
N PHE A 148 34.18 -22.24 41.95
CA PHE A 148 32.76 -22.02 42.19
C PHE A 148 32.44 -20.58 42.64
N PHE A 149 33.30 -19.98 43.46
CA PHE A 149 33.11 -18.62 43.97
C PHE A 149 33.22 -17.55 42.89
N SER A 150 34.17 -17.69 41.96
CA SER A 150 34.33 -16.76 40.84
C SER A 150 33.18 -16.86 39.83
N ALA A 151 32.67 -18.08 39.61
CA ALA A 151 31.47 -18.28 38.80
C ALA A 151 30.23 -17.66 39.48
N LEU A 152 30.13 -17.75 40.80
CA LEU A 152 29.03 -17.14 41.57
C LEU A 152 29.05 -15.61 41.48
N GLU A 153 30.22 -14.98 41.67
CA GLU A 153 30.36 -13.52 41.54
C GLU A 153 29.99 -13.03 40.14
N HIS A 154 30.39 -13.76 39.08
CA HIS A 154 30.04 -13.43 37.71
C HIS A 154 28.53 -13.49 37.47
N VAL A 155 27.89 -14.58 37.92
CA VAL A 155 26.43 -14.76 37.77
C VAL A 155 25.66 -13.74 38.60
N GLU A 156 26.18 -13.34 39.77
CA GLU A 156 25.58 -12.27 40.58
C GLU A 156 25.68 -10.91 39.88
N ALA A 157 26.80 -10.59 39.24
CA ALA A 157 26.96 -9.37 38.45
C ALA A 157 26.05 -9.34 37.20
N GLU A 158 26.01 -10.43 36.42
CA GLU A 158 25.09 -10.56 35.27
C GLU A 158 23.63 -10.43 35.69
N LYS A 159 23.26 -10.97 36.85
CA LYS A 159 21.91 -10.83 37.39
C LYS A 159 21.58 -9.37 37.71
N GLU A 160 22.53 -8.60 38.21
CA GLU A 160 22.34 -7.17 38.50
C GLU A 160 22.15 -6.37 37.20
N GLU A 161 22.98 -6.62 36.18
CA GLU A 161 22.85 -6.01 34.85
C GLU A 161 21.50 -6.33 34.20
N LEU A 162 21.06 -7.59 34.22
CA LEU A 162 19.76 -7.99 33.69
C LEU A 162 18.58 -7.37 34.45
N LEU A 163 18.74 -7.06 35.75
CA LEU A 163 17.72 -6.35 36.52
C LEU A 163 17.64 -4.87 36.12
N GLU A 164 18.77 -4.23 35.83
CA GLU A 164 18.81 -2.86 35.30
C GLU A 164 18.18 -2.77 33.91
N GLU A 165 18.53 -3.69 33.00
CA GLU A 165 17.92 -3.75 31.66
C GLU A 165 16.40 -3.97 31.75
N LYS A 166 15.94 -4.87 32.62
CA LYS A 166 14.51 -5.10 32.84
C LYS A 166 13.79 -3.84 33.32
N GLU A 167 14.43 -3.05 34.17
CA GLU A 167 13.86 -1.79 34.66
C GLU A 167 13.78 -0.74 33.55
N GLN A 168 14.80 -0.63 32.69
CA GLN A 168 14.79 0.23 31.51
C GLN A 168 13.66 -0.16 30.54
N PHE A 169 13.50 -1.46 30.26
CA PHE A 169 12.38 -1.93 29.41
C PHE A 169 11.01 -1.63 30.03
N ARG A 170 10.88 -1.71 31.36
CA ARG A 170 9.62 -1.34 32.03
C ARG A 170 9.28 0.13 31.83
N GLN A 171 10.26 1.02 31.98
CA GLN A 171 10.06 2.46 31.79
C GLN A 171 9.68 2.78 30.34
N MET A 172 10.36 2.16 29.37
CA MET A 172 10.04 2.33 27.96
C MET A 172 8.62 1.86 27.62
N LEU A 173 8.15 0.75 28.21
CA LEU A 173 6.77 0.28 28.02
C LEU A 173 5.75 1.27 28.61
N GLU A 174 6.02 1.84 29.77
CA GLU A 174 5.14 2.83 30.41
C GLU A 174 5.05 4.13 29.58
N GLU A 175 6.16 4.59 29.00
CA GLU A 175 6.17 5.72 28.06
C GLU A 175 5.33 5.43 26.80
N ARG A 176 5.50 4.24 26.21
CA ARG A 176 4.73 3.81 25.03
C ARG A 176 3.25 3.65 25.32
N GLU A 177 2.87 3.14 26.49
CA GLU A 177 1.46 3.12 26.92
C GLU A 177 0.88 4.55 27.00
N GLY A 178 1.66 5.51 27.51
CA GLY A 178 1.27 6.93 27.52
C GLY A 178 1.09 7.54 26.12
N GLU A 179 1.97 7.20 25.16
CA GLU A 179 1.83 7.60 23.75
C GLU A 179 0.55 7.03 23.12
N ILE A 180 0.27 5.74 23.37
CA ILE A 180 -0.94 5.07 22.87
C ILE A 180 -2.19 5.75 23.41
N ASP A 181 -2.23 6.10 24.70
CA ASP A 181 -3.36 6.81 25.31
C ASP A 181 -3.58 8.19 24.66
N ASN A 182 -2.51 8.91 24.34
CA ASN A 182 -2.57 10.20 23.64
C ASN A 182 -3.11 10.06 22.20
N ILE A 183 -2.67 9.03 21.48
CA ILE A 183 -3.15 8.70 20.14
C ILE A 183 -4.65 8.34 20.21
N ASP A 184 -5.07 7.52 21.17
CA ASP A 184 -6.46 7.13 21.36
C ASP A 184 -7.37 8.33 21.65
N ASN A 185 -6.88 9.30 22.44
CA ASN A 185 -7.61 10.54 22.69
C ASN A 185 -7.74 11.39 21.41
N SER A 186 -6.67 11.47 20.62
CA SER A 186 -6.67 12.17 19.33
C SER A 186 -7.64 11.52 18.34
N ILE A 187 -7.67 10.19 18.26
CA ILE A 187 -8.61 9.43 17.41
C ILE A 187 -10.06 9.67 17.86
N LYS A 188 -10.34 9.69 19.17
CA LYS A 188 -11.68 10.01 19.69
C LYS A 188 -12.13 11.41 19.30
N GLU A 189 -11.23 12.39 19.36
CA GLU A 189 -11.50 13.77 18.95
C GLU A 189 -11.78 13.88 17.44
N LEU A 190 -10.92 13.28 16.60
CA LEU A 190 -11.13 13.23 15.15
C LEU A 190 -12.44 12.53 14.78
N THR A 191 -12.79 11.45 15.47
CA THR A 191 -14.05 10.73 15.24
C THR A 191 -15.27 11.60 15.56
N LYS A 192 -15.17 12.43 16.61
CA LYS A 192 -16.22 13.40 16.97
C LYS A 192 -16.35 14.49 15.91
N ASN A 193 -15.23 15.04 15.43
CA ASN A 193 -15.22 16.07 14.38
C ASN A 193 -15.79 15.53 13.05
N LEU A 194 -15.45 14.30 12.70
CA LEU A 194 -15.98 13.64 11.51
C LEU A 194 -17.50 13.41 11.64
N ALA A 195 -18.00 13.08 12.83
CA ALA A 195 -19.45 12.97 13.07
C ALA A 195 -20.17 14.32 12.91
N THR A 196 -19.58 15.42 13.39
CA THR A 196 -20.15 16.76 13.21
C THR A 196 -20.15 17.20 11.75
N GLU A 197 -19.05 16.99 11.01
CA GLU A 197 -18.98 17.30 9.58
C GLU A 197 -20.00 16.49 8.77
N ARG A 198 -20.21 15.21 9.10
CA ARG A 198 -21.25 14.39 8.47
C ARG A 198 -22.65 14.96 8.70
N GLN A 199 -22.92 15.46 9.91
CA GLN A 199 -24.20 16.10 10.23
C GLN A 199 -24.38 17.41 9.46
N GLU A 200 -23.33 18.23 9.35
CA GLU A 200 -23.35 19.47 8.57
C GLU A 200 -23.55 19.20 7.08
N LYS A 201 -22.86 18.20 6.52
CA LYS A 201 -23.03 17.77 5.13
C LYS A 201 -24.46 17.30 4.86
N ALA A 202 -25.05 16.53 5.78
CA ALA A 202 -26.45 16.11 5.65
C ALA A 202 -27.41 17.31 5.66
N ALA A 203 -27.18 18.29 6.53
CA ALA A 203 -27.99 19.52 6.58
C ALA A 203 -27.81 20.39 5.33
N LEU A 204 -26.60 20.47 4.76
CA LEU A 204 -26.36 21.16 3.49
C LEU A 204 -27.03 20.46 2.31
N GLN A 205 -27.02 19.12 2.29
CA GLN A 205 -27.72 18.35 1.27
C GLN A 205 -29.23 18.57 1.31
N GLU A 206 -29.84 18.60 2.50
CA GLU A 206 -31.26 18.90 2.66
C GLU A 206 -31.61 20.33 2.15
N LYS A 207 -30.74 21.31 2.43
CA LYS A 207 -30.90 22.67 1.89
C LYS A 207 -30.78 22.69 0.37
N LEU A 208 -29.87 21.92 -0.22
CA LEU A 208 -29.72 21.80 -1.67
C LEU A 208 -31.00 21.24 -2.31
N ASP A 209 -31.53 20.15 -1.76
CA ASP A 209 -32.75 19.51 -2.25
C ASP A 209 -33.96 20.47 -2.16
N GLN A 210 -34.03 21.27 -1.09
CA GLN A 210 -35.07 22.30 -0.94
C GLN A 210 -34.94 23.41 -1.99
N VAL A 211 -33.72 23.89 -2.27
CA VAL A 211 -33.47 24.89 -3.32
C VAL A 211 -33.82 24.36 -4.71
N GLU A 212 -33.49 23.09 -5.01
CA GLU A 212 -33.87 22.46 -6.27
C GLU A 212 -35.39 22.39 -6.44
N LYS A 213 -36.11 22.04 -5.37
CA LYS A 213 -37.57 22.01 -5.37
C LYS A 213 -38.17 23.40 -5.61
N ASP A 214 -37.62 24.42 -4.97
CA ASP A 214 -38.06 25.81 -5.15
C ASP A 214 -37.76 26.32 -6.57
N LEU A 215 -36.63 25.94 -7.17
CA LEU A 215 -36.33 26.22 -8.57
C LEU A 215 -37.32 25.54 -9.53
N LYS A 216 -37.67 24.27 -9.29
CA LYS A 216 -38.69 23.56 -10.08
C LYS A 216 -40.07 24.23 -9.98
N ASN A 217 -40.45 24.70 -8.79
CA ASN A 217 -41.70 25.43 -8.60
C ASN A 217 -41.69 26.78 -9.34
N ARG A 218 -40.63 27.60 -9.16
CA ARG A 218 -40.50 28.90 -9.84
C ARG A 218 -40.43 28.78 -11.35
N THR A 219 -39.77 27.76 -11.88
CA THR A 219 -39.77 27.50 -13.33
C THR A 219 -41.14 27.09 -13.85
N GLY A 220 -41.93 26.35 -13.05
CA GLY A 220 -43.35 26.08 -13.33
C GLY A 220 -44.19 27.36 -13.37
N GLU A 221 -44.07 28.22 -12.36
CA GLU A 221 -44.76 29.52 -12.29
C GLU A 221 -44.38 30.43 -13.47
N PHE A 222 -43.09 30.49 -13.81
CA PHE A 222 -42.62 31.28 -14.94
C PHE A 222 -43.23 30.81 -16.27
N LYS A 223 -43.37 29.49 -16.48
CA LYS A 223 -44.03 28.95 -17.67
C LYS A 223 -45.50 29.39 -17.75
N LEU A 224 -46.21 29.36 -16.63
CA LEU A 224 -47.60 29.83 -16.57
C LEU A 224 -47.70 31.32 -16.90
N CYS A 225 -46.86 32.17 -16.29
CA CYS A 225 -46.82 33.60 -16.60
C CYS A 225 -46.50 33.89 -18.08
N VAL A 226 -45.60 33.11 -18.69
CA VAL A 226 -45.27 33.23 -20.12
C VAL A 226 -46.49 32.89 -20.98
N ASP A 227 -47.25 31.86 -20.63
CA ASP A 227 -48.46 31.48 -21.37
C ASP A 227 -49.59 32.49 -21.18
N ASP A 228 -49.76 33.07 -19.98
CA ASP A 228 -50.68 34.17 -19.73
C ASP A 228 -50.32 35.41 -20.55
N LEU A 229 -49.03 35.76 -20.65
CA LEU A 229 -48.55 36.86 -21.50
C LEU A 229 -48.83 36.60 -22.98
N LYS A 230 -48.69 35.36 -23.46
CA LYS A 230 -49.07 35.01 -24.84
C LYS A 230 -50.57 35.19 -25.08
N GLN A 231 -51.41 34.75 -24.14
CA GLN A 231 -52.86 34.92 -24.24
C GLN A 231 -53.26 36.40 -24.22
N ALA A 232 -52.68 37.19 -23.30
CA ALA A 232 -52.90 38.64 -23.23
C ALA A 232 -52.48 39.33 -24.53
N ARG A 233 -51.32 38.98 -25.09
CA ARG A 233 -50.86 39.50 -26.39
C ARG A 233 -51.84 39.15 -27.52
N GLN A 234 -52.35 37.93 -27.55
CA GLN A 234 -53.32 37.50 -28.57
C GLN A 234 -54.65 38.25 -28.44
N ALA A 235 -55.12 38.47 -27.21
CA ALA A 235 -56.31 39.29 -26.95
C ALA A 235 -56.11 40.74 -27.40
N LEU A 236 -54.94 41.33 -27.12
CA LEU A 236 -54.60 42.68 -27.56
C LEU A 236 -54.63 42.81 -29.09
N ILE A 237 -54.05 41.83 -29.81
CA ILE A 237 -54.12 41.78 -31.27
C ILE A 237 -55.58 41.77 -31.76
N ARG A 238 -56.44 40.92 -31.19
CA ARG A 238 -57.87 40.87 -31.55
C ARG A 238 -58.56 42.22 -31.33
N THR A 239 -58.37 42.83 -30.16
CA THR A 239 -58.97 44.15 -29.87
C THR A 239 -58.44 45.25 -30.77
N SER A 240 -57.16 45.20 -31.16
CA SER A 240 -56.57 46.12 -32.14
C SER A 240 -57.24 45.97 -33.51
N ASP A 241 -57.48 44.75 -33.96
CA ASP A 241 -58.13 44.51 -35.26
C ASP A 241 -59.62 44.90 -35.23
N GLU A 242 -60.33 44.62 -34.13
CA GLU A 242 -61.69 45.14 -33.91
C GLU A 242 -61.73 46.67 -33.92
N LEU A 243 -60.75 47.35 -33.32
CA LEU A 243 -60.65 48.81 -33.35
C LEU A 243 -60.36 49.34 -34.76
N LYS A 244 -59.55 48.64 -35.57
CA LYS A 244 -59.34 49.00 -36.98
C LYS A 244 -60.65 48.86 -37.77
N ASP A 245 -61.39 47.78 -37.57
CA ASP A 245 -62.70 47.57 -38.20
C ASP A 245 -63.73 48.62 -37.76
N MET A 246 -63.73 48.99 -36.49
CA MET A 246 -64.60 50.06 -35.99
C MET A 246 -64.21 51.41 -36.58
N ARG A 247 -62.92 51.70 -36.74
CA ARG A 247 -62.44 52.92 -37.41
C ARG A 247 -62.86 52.94 -38.88
N SER A 248 -62.74 51.84 -39.63
CA SER A 248 -63.17 51.79 -41.04
C SER A 248 -64.67 52.02 -41.18
N ARG A 249 -65.49 51.34 -40.36
CA ARG A 249 -66.94 51.59 -40.31
C ARG A 249 -67.28 53.03 -39.94
N ASN A 250 -66.54 53.64 -39.02
CA ASN A 250 -66.79 55.03 -38.63
C ASN A 250 -66.39 56.01 -39.75
N THR A 251 -65.32 55.72 -40.50
CA THR A 251 -64.97 56.51 -41.69
C THR A 251 -66.04 56.40 -42.78
N ASP A 252 -66.63 55.22 -42.99
CA ASP A 252 -67.71 55.04 -43.97
C ASP A 252 -68.99 55.75 -43.53
N LYS A 253 -69.35 55.68 -42.24
CA LYS A 253 -70.45 56.47 -41.68
C LYS A 253 -70.20 57.97 -41.80
N SER A 254 -68.97 58.44 -41.58
CA SER A 254 -68.62 59.85 -41.76
C SER A 254 -68.80 60.30 -43.21
N LYS A 255 -68.43 59.45 -44.19
CA LYS A 255 -68.68 59.74 -45.62
C LYS A 255 -70.18 59.80 -45.92
N GLN A 256 -70.98 58.88 -45.38
CA GLN A 256 -72.44 58.89 -45.51
C GLN A 256 -73.08 60.13 -44.87
N LEU A 257 -72.61 60.54 -43.69
CA LEU A 257 -73.07 61.78 -43.06
C LEU A 257 -72.70 63.00 -43.89
N GLN A 258 -71.52 63.02 -44.50
CA GLN A 258 -71.11 64.11 -45.39
C GLN A 258 -71.98 64.18 -46.65
N SER A 259 -72.33 63.03 -47.26
CA SER A 259 -73.25 63.01 -48.41
C SER A 259 -74.66 63.46 -48.04
N LEU A 260 -75.19 62.98 -46.91
CA LEU A 260 -76.50 63.42 -46.40
C LEU A 260 -76.49 64.92 -46.06
N THR A 261 -75.41 65.44 -45.50
CA THR A 261 -75.27 66.88 -45.22
C THR A 261 -75.29 67.69 -46.52
N GLN A 262 -74.63 67.20 -47.57
CA GLN A 262 -74.65 67.82 -48.89
C GLN A 262 -76.06 67.79 -49.52
N GLU A 263 -76.79 66.70 -49.35
CA GLU A 263 -78.19 66.56 -49.80
C GLU A 263 -79.15 67.46 -49.02
N VAL A 264 -78.98 67.60 -47.70
CA VAL A 264 -79.74 68.57 -46.90
C VAL A 264 -79.43 70.00 -47.35
N ALA A 265 -78.17 70.31 -47.70
CA ALA A 265 -77.80 71.62 -48.22
C ALA A 265 -78.45 71.92 -49.59
N THR A 266 -78.51 70.94 -50.50
CA THR A 266 -79.20 71.13 -51.80
C THR A 266 -80.71 71.27 -51.62
N LEU A 267 -81.34 70.46 -50.76
CA LEU A 267 -82.76 70.57 -50.44
C LEU A 267 -83.10 71.91 -49.77
N ARG A 268 -82.23 72.42 -48.88
CA ARG A 268 -82.38 73.77 -48.31
C ARG A 268 -82.28 74.85 -49.39
N GLY A 269 -81.34 74.74 -50.32
CA GLY A 269 -81.25 75.66 -51.46
C GLY A 269 -82.49 75.65 -52.35
N GLN A 270 -83.08 74.48 -52.58
CA GLN A 270 -84.36 74.34 -53.29
C GLN A 270 -85.53 74.92 -52.50
N LEU A 271 -85.56 74.74 -51.17
CA LEU A 271 -86.58 75.33 -50.31
C LEU A 271 -86.49 76.86 -50.33
N ASP A 272 -85.28 77.43 -50.30
CA ASP A 272 -85.05 78.86 -50.40
C ASP A 272 -85.46 79.42 -51.76
N SER A 273 -85.21 78.69 -52.87
CA SER A 273 -85.67 79.09 -54.19
C SER A 273 -87.20 79.06 -54.32
N VAL A 274 -87.84 78.00 -53.83
CA VAL A 274 -89.30 77.89 -53.79
C VAL A 274 -89.91 78.94 -52.87
N SER A 275 -89.25 79.30 -51.76
CA SER A 275 -89.73 80.36 -50.89
C SER A 275 -89.57 81.75 -51.52
N LYS A 276 -88.54 81.98 -52.34
CA LYS A 276 -88.42 83.20 -53.16
C LYS A 276 -89.50 83.27 -54.22
N GLU A 277 -89.74 82.17 -54.94
CA GLU A 277 -90.79 82.06 -55.94
C GLU A 277 -92.19 82.25 -55.33
N LYS A 278 -92.43 81.69 -54.13
CA LYS A 278 -93.63 81.97 -53.33
C LYS A 278 -93.76 83.45 -52.99
N ASN A 279 -92.69 84.12 -52.55
CA ASN A 279 -92.73 85.55 -52.24
C ASN A 279 -92.94 86.41 -53.51
N GLU A 280 -92.39 86.01 -54.65
CA GLU A 280 -92.62 86.66 -55.95
C GLU A 280 -94.08 86.49 -56.40
N ILE A 281 -94.67 85.30 -56.21
CA ILE A 281 -96.10 85.05 -56.45
C ILE A 281 -96.97 85.83 -55.45
N GLN A 282 -96.54 85.97 -54.20
CA GLN A 282 -97.27 86.71 -53.16
C GLN A 282 -97.19 88.24 -53.36
N ILE A 283 -96.15 88.74 -54.02
CA ILE A 283 -96.05 90.14 -54.49
C ILE A 283 -96.83 90.35 -55.80
N ALA A 284 -96.94 89.33 -56.66
CA ALA A 284 -97.69 89.38 -57.93
C ALA A 284 -99.20 89.14 -57.79
N SER A 285 -99.70 88.67 -56.64
CA SER A 285 -101.11 88.25 -56.44
C SER A 285 -101.95 89.14 -55.50
N ALA A 286 -101.65 90.44 -55.44
CA ALA A 286 -102.54 91.45 -54.85
C ALA A 286 -103.73 91.83 -55.78
N GLY A 287 -104.32 90.86 -56.49
CA GLY A 287 -105.40 91.09 -57.44
C GLY A 287 -106.04 89.82 -58.00
N SER A 288 -107.06 89.31 -57.30
CA SER A 288 -108.00 88.24 -57.68
C SER A 288 -107.51 86.79 -57.55
N ALA A 289 -108.46 85.89 -57.28
CA ALA A 289 -108.34 84.73 -56.41
C ALA A 289 -108.15 83.38 -57.11
N SER A 290 -107.62 82.38 -56.39
CA SER A 290 -108.02 80.97 -56.55
C SER A 290 -107.78 80.15 -55.28
N LYS A 291 -108.87 79.74 -54.63
CA LYS A 291 -108.92 78.97 -53.37
C LYS A 291 -108.52 77.49 -53.53
N LYS A 292 -108.03 77.09 -54.71
CA LYS A 292 -107.73 75.68 -55.07
C LYS A 292 -106.24 75.32 -54.99
N GLU A 293 -105.36 76.32 -55.04
CA GLU A 293 -103.90 76.14 -54.94
C GLU A 293 -103.41 76.11 -53.49
N LEU A 294 -104.19 76.73 -52.58
CA LEU A 294 -103.91 76.75 -51.13
C LEU A 294 -104.16 75.38 -50.47
N GLU A 295 -105.04 74.54 -51.04
CA GLU A 295 -105.31 73.18 -50.54
C GLU A 295 -104.20 72.19 -50.93
N MET A 296 -103.64 72.30 -52.15
CA MET A 296 -102.51 71.47 -52.58
C MET A 296 -101.22 71.85 -51.87
N ALA A 297 -101.02 73.14 -51.56
CA ALA A 297 -99.88 73.59 -50.76
C ALA A 297 -99.97 73.12 -49.29
N LYS A 298 -101.17 72.92 -48.74
CA LYS A 298 -101.35 72.35 -47.39
C LYS A 298 -101.04 70.84 -47.35
N GLN A 299 -101.43 70.08 -48.38
CA GLN A 299 -101.07 68.65 -48.47
C GLN A 299 -99.57 68.42 -48.63
N THR A 300 -98.88 69.27 -49.40
CA THR A 300 -97.41 69.16 -49.53
C THR A 300 -96.66 69.58 -48.26
N ILE A 301 -97.20 70.54 -47.50
CA ILE A 301 -96.65 70.88 -46.18
C ILE A 301 -96.86 69.74 -45.18
N GLU A 302 -98.01 69.06 -45.17
CA GLU A 302 -98.29 67.92 -44.28
C GLU A 302 -97.45 66.67 -44.64
N GLU A 303 -97.17 66.44 -45.93
CA GLU A 303 -96.20 65.41 -46.37
C GLU A 303 -94.75 65.73 -46.00
N LEU A 304 -94.38 67.01 -45.96
CA LEU A 304 -93.04 67.44 -45.52
C LEU A 304 -92.92 67.40 -43.99
N GLU A 305 -93.97 67.73 -43.24
CA GLU A 305 -94.01 67.62 -41.78
C GLU A 305 -93.98 66.16 -41.31
N THR A 306 -94.62 65.23 -42.03
CA THR A 306 -94.52 63.77 -41.77
C THR A 306 -93.16 63.17 -42.16
N LYS A 307 -92.45 63.76 -43.14
CA LYS A 307 -91.04 63.41 -43.44
C LYS A 307 -90.06 63.97 -42.42
N ILE A 308 -90.31 65.17 -41.88
CA ILE A 308 -89.47 65.77 -40.83
C ILE A 308 -89.63 65.02 -39.50
N THR A 309 -90.84 64.61 -39.12
CA THR A 309 -91.07 63.77 -37.92
C THR A 309 -90.52 62.35 -38.06
N LYS A 310 -90.39 61.80 -39.28
CA LYS A 310 -89.66 60.54 -39.52
C LYS A 310 -88.13 60.68 -39.45
N LEU A 311 -87.58 61.88 -39.63
CA LEU A 311 -86.14 62.15 -39.57
C LEU A 311 -85.66 62.70 -38.22
N SER A 312 -86.55 63.22 -37.36
CA SER A 312 -86.21 63.65 -35.98
C SER A 312 -86.33 62.54 -34.93
N GLY A 313 -86.51 61.28 -35.33
CA GLY A 313 -86.62 60.12 -34.44
C GLY A 313 -85.31 59.34 -34.22
N VAL A 314 -84.16 60.02 -34.14
CA VAL A 314 -82.83 59.35 -34.04
C VAL A 314 -82.10 59.61 -32.71
N ASP A 315 -82.78 60.13 -31.68
CA ASP A 315 -82.18 60.31 -30.35
C ASP A 315 -82.57 59.26 -29.29
N ASN A 316 -82.98 58.04 -29.69
CA ASN A 316 -83.24 56.97 -28.70
C ASN A 316 -82.90 55.56 -29.18
N ILE A 317 -81.65 55.36 -29.62
CA ILE A 317 -81.00 54.04 -29.66
C ILE A 317 -79.73 54.09 -28.80
N MET A 318 -79.92 54.37 -27.51
CA MET A 318 -78.89 54.25 -26.46
C MET A 318 -79.51 53.70 -25.17
N THR A 319 -80.46 52.77 -25.26
CA THR A 319 -81.02 52.06 -24.10
C THR A 319 -81.44 50.64 -24.46
N ALA A 320 -80.47 49.76 -24.73
CA ALA A 320 -80.56 48.31 -24.51
C ALA A 320 -79.24 47.62 -24.91
N ARG A 321 -78.24 47.66 -24.01
CA ARG A 321 -77.18 46.64 -23.95
C ARG A 321 -76.40 46.74 -22.63
N SER A 322 -77.10 46.63 -21.51
CA SER A 322 -76.51 46.19 -20.24
C SER A 322 -76.42 44.66 -20.26
N LEU A 323 -75.42 44.13 -20.97
CA LEU A 323 -75.02 42.74 -20.88
C LEU A 323 -73.56 42.68 -20.41
N THR A 324 -73.38 42.75 -19.10
CA THR A 324 -72.38 41.94 -18.40
C THR A 324 -73.04 41.42 -17.11
N PRO A 325 -73.30 40.12 -16.96
CA PRO A 325 -73.57 39.57 -15.65
C PRO A 325 -72.28 39.68 -14.81
N ARG A 326 -72.40 40.17 -13.57
CA ARG A 326 -71.28 40.17 -12.61
C ARG A 326 -70.79 38.72 -12.41
N PRO A 327 -69.47 38.47 -12.37
CA PRO A 327 -68.93 37.20 -11.93
C PRO A 327 -69.39 36.90 -10.50
N ASP A 328 -69.85 35.68 -10.25
CA ASP A 328 -70.17 35.18 -8.91
C ASP A 328 -68.86 34.75 -8.22
N TRP A 329 -68.28 35.64 -7.42
CA TRP A 329 -66.99 35.46 -6.74
C TRP A 329 -66.97 34.31 -5.72
N LYS A 330 -68.12 33.66 -5.45
CA LYS A 330 -68.21 32.49 -4.55
C LYS A 330 -67.76 31.17 -5.19
N LYS A 331 -67.39 31.15 -6.48
CA LYS A 331 -66.98 29.93 -7.20
C LYS A 331 -65.48 29.83 -7.52
N LEU A 332 -64.66 30.76 -7.03
CA LEU A 332 -63.20 30.78 -7.22
C LEU A 332 -62.47 30.81 -5.88
N ASP A 333 -62.63 29.74 -5.09
CA ASP A 333 -61.83 29.50 -3.88
C ASP A 333 -61.07 28.17 -4.04
N PRO A 334 -59.73 28.18 -4.21
CA PRO A 334 -58.94 26.99 -4.42
C PRO A 334 -58.54 26.25 -3.12
N PHE A 335 -59.11 26.59 -1.95
CA PHE A 335 -58.73 25.99 -0.66
C PHE A 335 -59.88 25.31 0.10
N LYS A 336 -60.61 24.38 -0.52
CA LYS A 336 -61.44 23.41 0.22
C LYS A 336 -60.83 22.02 0.21
N VAL A 337 -60.14 21.72 1.31
CA VAL A 337 -59.68 20.39 1.72
C VAL A 337 -60.90 19.54 2.08
N GLU A 338 -61.12 18.46 1.33
CA GLU A 338 -62.04 17.38 1.69
C GLU A 338 -61.46 16.59 2.88
N GLN A 339 -62.13 16.65 4.03
CA GLN A 339 -61.96 15.66 5.10
C GLN A 339 -62.97 14.54 4.88
N GLN A 340 -62.47 13.36 4.50
CA GLN A 340 -63.23 12.13 4.44
C GLN A 340 -63.22 11.42 5.81
N GLY A 341 -64.41 11.08 6.29
CA GLY A 341 -64.74 9.75 6.84
C GLY A 341 -64.21 9.39 8.24
N ILE A 342 -64.95 9.76 9.29
CA ILE A 342 -64.97 9.02 10.56
C ILE A 342 -66.19 8.10 10.54
N ALA A 343 -65.97 6.79 10.52
CA ALA A 343 -66.99 5.76 10.65
C ALA A 343 -66.85 5.04 12.00
N GLU A 344 -67.95 5.07 12.76
CA GLU A 344 -68.49 4.17 13.80
C GLU A 344 -67.62 3.47 14.88
N PRO A 345 -68.15 3.33 16.12
CA PRO A 345 -67.49 2.66 17.25
C PRO A 345 -67.74 1.13 17.28
N PRO A 346 -66.85 0.32 17.91
CA PRO A 346 -66.99 -1.12 17.95
C PRO A 346 -67.95 -1.62 19.06
N PRO A 347 -68.52 -2.83 18.92
CA PRO A 347 -69.38 -3.43 19.92
C PRO A 347 -68.57 -4.07 21.05
N LYS A 348 -69.21 -4.12 22.23
CA LYS A 348 -68.74 -4.79 23.43
C LYS A 348 -68.61 -6.30 23.17
N THR A 349 -67.46 -6.88 23.52
CA THR A 349 -67.30 -8.32 23.71
C THR A 349 -66.72 -8.58 25.09
N ASP A 350 -67.58 -9.04 25.99
CA ASP A 350 -67.17 -9.82 27.15
C ASP A 350 -66.68 -11.19 26.65
N GLY A 351 -65.49 -11.61 27.08
CA GLY A 351 -65.06 -13.00 26.91
C GLY A 351 -63.56 -13.21 26.65
N SER A 352 -62.86 -13.65 27.70
CA SER A 352 -61.58 -14.37 27.67
C SER A 352 -60.30 -13.54 27.44
N THR A 353 -59.89 -12.85 28.51
CA THR A 353 -58.51 -12.39 28.73
C THR A 353 -57.45 -13.49 28.58
N LYS A 354 -57.80 -14.78 28.71
CA LYS A 354 -56.88 -15.91 28.46
C LYS A 354 -56.54 -16.12 26.98
N ALA A 355 -57.47 -15.88 26.06
CA ALA A 355 -57.22 -16.03 24.62
C ALA A 355 -56.31 -14.91 24.10
N ILE A 356 -56.54 -13.67 24.56
CA ILE A 356 -55.74 -12.51 24.19
C ILE A 356 -54.31 -12.65 24.76
N VAL A 357 -54.14 -13.11 26.00
CA VAL A 357 -52.81 -13.36 26.57
C VAL A 357 -52.07 -14.48 25.83
N GLY A 358 -52.76 -15.55 25.45
CA GLY A 358 -52.18 -16.62 24.63
C GLY A 358 -51.72 -16.14 23.25
N GLU A 359 -52.49 -15.26 22.60
CA GLU A 359 -52.14 -14.68 21.31
C GLU A 359 -50.99 -13.66 21.42
N VAL A 360 -50.96 -12.86 22.49
CA VAL A 360 -49.85 -11.95 22.77
C VAL A 360 -48.56 -12.74 23.03
N VAL A 361 -48.61 -13.82 23.81
CA VAL A 361 -47.43 -14.67 24.09
C VAL A 361 -46.93 -15.39 22.84
N THR A 362 -47.81 -15.87 21.98
CA THR A 362 -47.42 -16.50 20.70
C THR A 362 -46.85 -15.47 19.71
N ARG A 363 -47.39 -14.25 19.67
CA ARG A 363 -46.79 -13.13 18.92
C ARG A 363 -45.43 -12.75 19.48
N LEU A 364 -45.25 -12.73 20.80
CA LEU A 364 -43.97 -12.40 21.44
C LEU A 364 -42.91 -13.47 21.14
N LYS A 365 -43.26 -14.76 21.21
CA LYS A 365 -42.36 -15.86 20.83
C LYS A 365 -41.96 -15.80 19.36
N ARG A 366 -42.91 -15.52 18.46
CA ARG A 366 -42.62 -15.34 17.03
C ARG A 366 -41.73 -14.12 16.78
N SER A 367 -41.96 -13.03 17.50
CA SER A 367 -41.11 -11.82 17.47
C SER A 367 -39.70 -12.11 17.98
N MET A 368 -39.52 -12.87 19.05
CA MET A 368 -38.18 -13.25 19.55
C MET A 368 -37.42 -14.14 18.55
N VAL A 369 -38.09 -15.09 17.90
CA VAL A 369 -37.46 -15.91 16.85
C VAL A 369 -37.07 -15.05 15.65
N ASN A 370 -37.94 -14.12 15.23
CA ASN A 370 -37.61 -13.18 14.15
C ASN A 370 -36.46 -12.24 14.53
N LEU A 371 -36.39 -11.81 15.80
CA LEU A 371 -35.29 -10.97 16.30
C LEU A 371 -33.96 -11.75 16.31
N SER A 372 -33.98 -13.02 16.72
CA SER A 372 -32.81 -13.89 16.68
C SER A 372 -32.34 -14.16 15.24
N LEU A 373 -33.28 -14.38 14.32
CA LEU A 373 -32.96 -14.54 12.90
C LEU A 373 -32.37 -13.24 12.32
N ALA A 374 -32.98 -12.09 12.61
CA ALA A 374 -32.48 -10.79 12.19
C ALA A 374 -31.12 -10.45 12.82
N GLN A 375 -30.84 -10.87 14.05
CA GLN A 375 -29.52 -10.75 14.68
C GLN A 375 -28.47 -11.60 13.95
N LYS A 376 -28.82 -12.83 13.56
CA LYS A 376 -27.95 -13.70 12.79
C LYS A 376 -27.68 -13.13 11.39
N ASP A 377 -28.71 -12.64 10.72
CA ASP A 377 -28.60 -11.98 9.41
C ASP A 377 -27.75 -10.70 9.51
N MET A 378 -27.97 -9.86 10.52
CA MET A 378 -27.13 -8.68 10.81
C MET A 378 -25.67 -9.06 11.10
N SER A 379 -25.41 -10.16 11.79
CA SER A 379 -24.05 -10.62 12.05
C SER A 379 -23.35 -11.10 10.77
N MET A 380 -24.06 -11.83 9.90
CA MET A 380 -23.57 -12.19 8.57
C MET A 380 -23.34 -10.95 7.70
N LEU A 381 -24.28 -10.00 7.69
CA LEU A 381 -24.15 -8.78 6.92
C LEU A 381 -22.96 -7.93 7.40
N ARG A 382 -22.72 -7.85 8.72
CA ARG A 382 -21.55 -7.16 9.29
C ARG A 382 -20.24 -7.87 8.97
N GLN A 383 -20.24 -9.19 8.86
CA GLN A 383 -19.07 -9.95 8.43
C GLN A 383 -18.82 -9.78 6.93
N GLN A 384 -19.87 -9.86 6.10
CA GLN A 384 -19.79 -9.59 4.67
C GLN A 384 -19.35 -8.16 4.38
N ASN A 385 -19.84 -7.17 5.13
CA ASN A 385 -19.45 -5.78 4.97
C ASN A 385 -18.03 -5.52 5.48
N ARG A 386 -17.59 -6.17 6.57
CA ARG A 386 -16.17 -6.14 6.97
C ARG A 386 -15.26 -6.76 5.91
N ASN A 387 -15.65 -7.88 5.32
CA ASN A 387 -14.89 -8.51 4.24
C ASN A 387 -14.87 -7.60 3.00
N ALA A 388 -15.99 -7.01 2.61
CA ALA A 388 -16.06 -6.06 1.49
C ALA A 388 -15.19 -4.81 1.73
N LEU A 389 -15.18 -4.28 2.95
CA LEU A 389 -14.32 -3.16 3.33
C LEU A 389 -12.84 -3.55 3.35
N SER A 390 -12.49 -4.78 3.74
CA SER A 390 -11.10 -5.26 3.66
C SER A 390 -10.56 -5.36 2.23
N PHE A 391 -11.41 -5.46 1.20
CA PHE A 391 -10.97 -5.40 -0.20
C PHE A 391 -10.79 -3.98 -0.74
N LEU A 392 -11.41 -2.98 -0.10
CA LEU A 392 -11.30 -1.57 -0.46
C LEU A 392 -10.11 -0.88 0.21
N ASN A 393 -9.55 -1.50 1.26
CA ASN A 393 -8.37 -1.00 1.94
C ASN A 393 -7.12 -1.10 1.04
N PRO A 394 -6.24 -0.07 1.04
CA PRO A 394 -5.04 -0.07 0.24
C PRO A 394 -4.14 -1.28 0.55
N ASP A 395 -3.26 -1.61 -0.39
CA ASP A 395 -2.23 -2.62 -0.18
C ASP A 395 -1.24 -2.14 0.89
N PRO A 396 -0.65 -3.08 1.66
CA PRO A 396 0.46 -2.73 2.55
C PRO A 396 1.64 -2.23 1.73
N ASP A 397 2.57 -1.51 2.37
CA ASP A 397 3.87 -1.22 1.78
C ASP A 397 4.56 -2.56 1.41
N PRO A 398 4.96 -2.77 0.14
CA PRO A 398 5.56 -4.04 -0.30
C PRO A 398 6.75 -4.48 0.54
N ALA A 399 7.60 -3.54 0.97
CA ALA A 399 8.78 -3.84 1.78
C ALA A 399 8.42 -4.32 3.20
N ALA A 400 7.39 -3.72 3.80
CA ALA A 400 6.87 -4.16 5.10
C ALA A 400 6.27 -5.58 5.01
N PHE A 401 5.54 -5.87 3.93
CA PHE A 401 5.01 -7.20 3.67
C PHE A 401 6.14 -8.23 3.50
N ALA A 402 7.17 -7.92 2.70
CA ALA A 402 8.32 -8.79 2.48
C ALA A 402 9.03 -9.17 3.79
N THR A 403 9.28 -8.16 4.64
CA THR A 403 9.94 -8.34 5.93
C THR A 403 9.15 -9.29 6.83
N ARG A 404 7.82 -9.13 6.89
CA ARG A 404 6.95 -10.03 7.65
C ARG A 404 6.98 -11.46 7.13
N ILE A 405 6.92 -11.66 5.81
CA ILE A 405 6.98 -13.00 5.22
C ILE A 405 8.32 -13.67 5.55
N LEU A 406 9.43 -12.95 5.43
CA LEU A 406 10.76 -13.46 5.79
C LEU A 406 10.86 -13.80 7.28
N GLU A 407 10.29 -12.98 8.16
CA GLU A 407 10.27 -13.24 9.60
C GLU A 407 9.43 -14.48 9.95
N GLN A 408 8.26 -14.63 9.33
CA GLN A 408 7.41 -15.81 9.51
C GLN A 408 8.05 -17.09 8.96
N LEU A 409 8.81 -17.01 7.85
CA LEU A 409 9.59 -18.14 7.35
C LEU A 409 10.68 -18.56 8.34
N LYS A 410 11.45 -17.60 8.88
CA LYS A 410 12.48 -17.86 9.89
C LYS A 410 11.93 -18.49 11.16
N GLN A 411 10.76 -18.03 11.63
CA GLN A 411 10.08 -18.59 12.80
C GLN A 411 9.66 -20.06 12.55
N ASN A 412 9.11 -20.37 11.39
CA ASN A 412 8.71 -21.74 11.04
C ASN A 412 9.90 -22.71 10.95
N ASP A 413 11.05 -22.26 10.44
CA ASP A 413 12.26 -23.09 10.40
C ASP A 413 12.82 -23.32 11.82
N ALA A 414 12.79 -22.31 12.69
CA ALA A 414 13.19 -22.44 14.09
C ALA A 414 12.28 -23.39 14.90
N ASP A 415 10.98 -23.41 14.62
CA ASP A 415 10.02 -24.31 15.26
C ASP A 415 10.15 -25.77 14.75
N LYS A 416 10.57 -25.97 13.49
CA LYS A 416 10.91 -27.29 12.95
C LYS A 416 12.12 -27.89 13.66
N ASP A 417 13.15 -27.09 13.95
CA ASP A 417 14.36 -27.56 14.65
C ASP A 417 14.11 -27.87 16.13
N LYS A 418 13.19 -27.17 16.78
CA LYS A 418 12.80 -27.45 18.19
C LYS A 418 11.83 -28.62 18.33
N GLY A 419 11.06 -28.93 17.29
CA GLY A 419 10.04 -29.98 17.30
C GLY A 419 10.51 -31.39 16.93
N ALA A 420 11.78 -31.55 16.51
CA ALA A 420 12.31 -32.84 16.06
C ALA A 420 12.52 -33.87 17.20
N ASP A 421 12.62 -33.44 18.46
CA ASP A 421 12.88 -34.34 19.60
C ASP A 421 11.63 -34.80 20.38
N GLU A 422 10.43 -34.26 20.12
CA GLU A 422 9.22 -34.59 20.92
C GLU A 422 8.01 -35.17 20.17
N LYS A 423 7.99 -35.28 18.83
CA LYS A 423 6.83 -35.82 18.09
C LYS A 423 6.98 -37.29 17.68
N ALA A 424 6.85 -38.16 18.68
CA ALA A 424 6.58 -39.58 18.49
C ALA A 424 5.34 -40.02 19.29
N GLN A 425 4.19 -39.33 19.14
CA GLN A 425 2.84 -39.85 19.42
C GLN A 425 1.76 -38.79 19.16
N GLY A 426 0.81 -39.08 18.24
CA GLY A 426 -0.46 -38.34 18.12
C GLY A 426 -0.73 -37.72 16.74
N GLU A 427 -1.26 -38.53 15.83
CA GLU A 427 -1.73 -38.16 14.49
C GLU A 427 -3.03 -37.32 14.56
N ALA A 428 -2.89 -36.01 14.35
CA ALA A 428 -3.92 -35.17 13.77
C ALA A 428 -3.21 -34.27 12.75
N ALA A 429 -3.27 -34.64 11.48
CA ALA A 429 -2.58 -33.97 10.39
C ALA A 429 -3.07 -32.51 10.25
N ALA A 430 -2.31 -31.57 10.83
CA ALA A 430 -2.45 -30.15 10.53
C ALA A 430 -2.06 -29.95 9.06
N LEU A 431 -2.89 -29.25 8.30
CA LEU A 431 -2.60 -28.93 6.90
C LEU A 431 -1.37 -28.01 6.82
N PRO A 432 -0.56 -28.13 5.76
CA PRO A 432 0.59 -27.25 5.57
C PRO A 432 0.10 -25.82 5.29
N SER A 433 0.59 -24.88 6.11
CA SER A 433 0.46 -23.43 5.83
C SER A 433 1.16 -23.09 4.50
N VAL A 434 0.75 -22.00 3.83
CA VAL A 434 1.47 -21.42 2.65
C VAL A 434 2.98 -21.43 2.86
N LEU A 435 3.43 -21.05 4.06
CA LEU A 435 4.83 -20.98 4.43
C LEU A 435 5.48 -22.36 4.61
N GLY A 436 4.71 -23.34 5.08
CA GLY A 436 5.13 -24.74 5.15
C GLY A 436 5.36 -25.33 3.76
N VAL A 437 4.47 -25.02 2.82
CA VAL A 437 4.61 -25.39 1.41
C VAL A 437 5.86 -24.73 0.82
N LEU A 438 6.10 -23.43 1.03
CA LEU A 438 7.32 -22.76 0.56
C LEU A 438 8.62 -23.39 1.06
N SER A 439 8.64 -23.84 2.32
CA SER A 439 9.79 -24.53 2.92
C SER A 439 10.03 -25.91 2.24
N GLU A 440 8.96 -26.65 1.92
CA GLU A 440 9.03 -27.95 1.25
C GLU A 440 9.39 -27.87 -0.25
N LEU A 441 8.82 -26.92 -0.99
CA LEU A 441 9.03 -26.77 -2.44
C LEU A 441 10.46 -26.32 -2.80
N SER A 442 11.24 -25.82 -1.82
CA SER A 442 12.64 -25.41 -2.03
C SER A 442 13.58 -26.58 -2.33
N GLN A 443 13.15 -27.84 -2.10
CA GLN A 443 14.02 -29.02 -2.17
C GLN A 443 13.79 -29.93 -3.40
N ASP A 444 12.67 -29.82 -4.14
CA ASP A 444 12.29 -30.81 -5.19
C ASP A 444 11.59 -30.21 -6.45
N SER A 445 12.31 -29.37 -7.21
CA SER A 445 11.73 -28.39 -8.16
C SER A 445 11.11 -28.88 -9.49
N ILE A 446 10.95 -30.18 -9.77
CA ILE A 446 10.53 -30.65 -11.13
C ILE A 446 9.29 -31.57 -11.13
N LYS A 447 8.93 -32.22 -10.01
CA LYS A 447 7.80 -33.18 -9.99
C LYS A 447 6.47 -32.60 -9.49
N GLU A 448 6.49 -31.36 -9.00
CA GLU A 448 5.38 -30.79 -8.23
C GLU A 448 4.33 -30.07 -9.09
N SER A 449 4.67 -29.62 -10.29
CA SER A 449 3.72 -28.91 -11.17
C SER A 449 2.50 -29.75 -11.56
N LYS A 450 2.47 -31.07 -11.32
CA LYS A 450 1.30 -31.93 -11.60
C LYS A 450 0.43 -32.25 -10.39
N ARG A 451 0.83 -31.89 -9.17
CA ARG A 451 0.08 -32.18 -7.95
C ARG A 451 -0.85 -31.01 -7.60
N GLU A 452 -2.04 -31.33 -7.12
CA GLU A 452 -2.91 -30.34 -6.49
C GLU A 452 -2.39 -30.11 -5.06
N HIS A 453 -2.20 -28.85 -4.71
CA HIS A 453 -1.81 -28.40 -3.38
C HIS A 453 -3.03 -27.86 -2.65
N GLU A 454 -3.32 -28.40 -1.47
CA GLU A 454 -4.28 -27.82 -0.53
C GLU A 454 -3.52 -26.90 0.43
N VAL A 455 -3.84 -25.62 0.42
CA VAL A 455 -3.09 -24.57 1.13
C VAL A 455 -4.02 -23.75 2.01
N GLU A 456 -3.59 -23.47 3.23
CA GLU A 456 -4.26 -22.53 4.14
C GLU A 456 -3.77 -21.10 3.90
N PRO A 457 -4.62 -20.17 3.39
CA PRO A 457 -4.19 -18.80 3.05
C PRO A 457 -3.61 -18.02 4.22
N LEU A 458 -2.88 -16.94 3.91
CA LEU A 458 -2.29 -16.01 4.88
C LEU A 458 -3.35 -15.22 5.69
N GLY A 459 -4.60 -15.14 5.20
CA GLY A 459 -5.70 -14.41 5.85
C GLY A 459 -6.24 -13.25 5.02
N ALA A 460 -7.09 -12.40 5.63
CA ALA A 460 -7.70 -11.23 4.99
C ALA A 460 -7.38 -9.91 5.71
N GLU A 461 -6.26 -9.88 6.43
CA GLU A 461 -5.78 -8.70 7.15
C GLU A 461 -5.26 -7.62 6.18
N MET A 462 -5.23 -6.35 6.62
CA MET A 462 -4.75 -5.22 5.81
C MET A 462 -3.26 -5.30 5.47
N VAL A 463 -2.50 -5.96 6.33
CA VAL A 463 -1.07 -6.28 6.16
C VAL A 463 -0.78 -7.28 5.04
N ILE A 464 -1.81 -7.92 4.48
CA ILE A 464 -1.69 -8.89 3.39
C ILE A 464 -2.10 -8.17 2.10
N PRO A 465 -1.37 -8.35 0.99
CA PRO A 465 -1.73 -7.79 -0.32
C PRO A 465 -3.12 -8.25 -0.78
N ARG A 466 -3.89 -7.38 -1.43
CA ARG A 466 -5.28 -7.64 -1.86
C ARG A 466 -5.43 -8.90 -2.70
N PHE A 467 -4.47 -9.18 -3.59
CA PHE A 467 -4.49 -10.39 -4.41
C PHE A 467 -4.26 -11.69 -3.61
N LEU A 468 -3.83 -11.59 -2.34
CA LEU A 468 -3.65 -12.72 -1.41
C LEU A 468 -4.68 -12.73 -0.26
N ARG A 469 -5.53 -11.70 -0.14
CA ARG A 469 -6.53 -11.61 0.95
C ARG A 469 -7.62 -12.67 0.76
N TYR A 470 -7.52 -13.76 1.51
CA TYR A 470 -8.50 -14.85 1.47
C TYR A 470 -8.54 -15.63 2.79
N THR A 471 -9.68 -16.24 3.10
CA THR A 471 -9.91 -16.90 4.41
C THR A 471 -10.28 -18.38 4.29
N LYS A 472 -10.64 -18.86 3.11
CA LYS A 472 -11.04 -20.26 2.92
C LYS A 472 -9.87 -21.04 2.35
N LYS A 473 -9.83 -22.34 2.63
CA LYS A 473 -8.85 -23.24 2.03
C LYS A 473 -8.90 -23.17 0.51
N LEU A 474 -7.73 -23.22 -0.10
CA LEU A 474 -7.56 -23.20 -1.55
C LEU A 474 -6.93 -24.51 -1.99
N THR A 475 -7.43 -25.06 -3.10
CA THR A 475 -6.88 -26.25 -3.75
C THR A 475 -6.54 -25.88 -5.17
N PHE A 476 -5.26 -25.89 -5.52
CA PHE A 476 -4.82 -25.52 -6.85
C PHE A 476 -3.55 -26.24 -7.29
N LYS A 477 -3.34 -26.26 -8.61
CA LYS A 477 -2.12 -26.74 -9.24
C LYS A 477 -1.14 -25.57 -9.41
N LEU A 478 0.13 -25.78 -9.04
CA LEU A 478 1.19 -24.78 -9.23
C LEU A 478 1.40 -24.51 -10.73
N LEU A 479 1.75 -23.27 -11.08
CA LEU A 479 2.16 -22.96 -12.45
C LEU A 479 3.49 -23.67 -12.72
N SER A 480 3.69 -24.14 -13.95
CA SER A 480 5.01 -24.54 -14.41
C SER A 480 5.94 -23.34 -14.54
N ARG A 481 7.25 -23.57 -14.69
CA ARG A 481 8.24 -22.51 -14.90
C ARG A 481 7.88 -21.66 -16.14
N SER A 482 7.58 -22.31 -17.26
CA SER A 482 7.18 -21.64 -18.50
C SER A 482 5.88 -20.84 -18.35
N GLU A 483 4.85 -21.41 -17.72
CA GLU A 483 3.60 -20.68 -17.44
C GLU A 483 3.83 -19.47 -16.51
N THR A 484 4.71 -19.62 -15.52
CA THR A 484 5.05 -18.52 -14.60
C THR A 484 5.75 -17.38 -15.34
N LYS A 485 6.70 -17.70 -16.23
CA LYS A 485 7.38 -16.69 -17.06
C LYS A 485 6.42 -15.99 -18.00
N SER A 486 5.60 -16.74 -18.72
CA SER A 486 4.59 -16.17 -19.62
C SER A 486 3.68 -15.21 -18.86
N LEU A 487 3.19 -15.62 -17.70
CA LEU A 487 2.34 -14.77 -16.87
C LEU A 487 3.07 -13.50 -16.38
N ILE A 488 4.35 -13.60 -16.00
CA ILE A 488 5.15 -12.44 -15.60
C ILE A 488 5.32 -11.47 -16.78
N THR A 489 5.65 -11.97 -17.97
CA THR A 489 5.77 -11.15 -19.19
C THR A 489 4.45 -10.49 -19.57
N ASP A 490 3.34 -11.21 -19.45
CA ASP A 490 1.99 -10.68 -19.67
C ASP A 490 1.68 -9.55 -18.67
N ILE A 491 2.03 -9.75 -17.39
CA ILE A 491 1.85 -8.73 -16.33
C ILE A 491 2.68 -7.49 -16.62
N TRP A 492 3.96 -7.63 -17.01
CA TRP A 492 4.81 -6.49 -17.35
C TRP A 492 4.25 -5.69 -18.52
N SER A 493 3.89 -6.37 -19.60
CA SER A 493 3.35 -5.73 -20.81
C SER A 493 2.03 -5.02 -20.52
N ALA A 494 1.11 -5.69 -19.83
CA ALA A 494 -0.19 -5.13 -19.49
C ALA A 494 -0.08 -3.97 -18.49
N LYS A 495 0.96 -3.98 -17.63
CA LYS A 495 1.23 -2.88 -16.70
C LYS A 495 1.71 -1.63 -17.39
N ASP A 496 2.60 -1.77 -18.36
CA ASP A 496 3.10 -0.65 -19.17
C ASP A 496 1.94 0.07 -19.87
N GLU A 497 1.03 -0.69 -20.49
CA GLU A 497 -0.20 -0.16 -21.07
C GLU A 497 -1.11 0.51 -20.02
N TYR A 498 -1.24 -0.09 -18.84
CA TYR A 498 -2.10 0.41 -17.77
C TYR A 498 -1.61 1.73 -17.16
N ASP A 499 -0.31 1.83 -16.90
CA ASP A 499 0.30 3.04 -16.34
C ASP A 499 0.37 4.15 -17.39
N GLY A 500 0.55 3.83 -18.68
CA GLY A 500 0.51 4.80 -19.77
C GLY A 500 -0.84 5.53 -19.94
N LEU A 501 -1.93 4.92 -19.47
CA LEU A 501 -3.27 5.53 -19.47
C LEU A 501 -3.57 6.39 -18.22
N ARG A 502 -2.65 6.45 -17.26
CA ARG A 502 -2.87 7.07 -15.94
C ARG A 502 -1.84 8.15 -15.64
N THR A 503 -2.26 9.14 -14.86
CA THR A 503 -1.36 10.20 -14.36
C THR A 503 -0.44 9.73 -13.23
N ARG A 504 -0.74 8.60 -12.59
CA ARG A 504 0.04 8.04 -11.50
C ARG A 504 0.28 6.55 -11.75
N SER A 505 1.55 6.17 -11.74
CA SER A 505 1.94 4.76 -11.80
C SER A 505 1.48 4.02 -10.54
N SER A 506 0.92 2.83 -10.77
CA SER A 506 0.58 1.89 -9.71
C SER A 506 1.82 1.10 -9.27
N THR A 507 1.86 0.58 -8.05
CA THR A 507 2.91 -0.39 -7.70
C THR A 507 2.63 -1.75 -8.36
N MET A 508 3.65 -2.58 -8.57
CA MET A 508 3.49 -3.92 -9.13
C MET A 508 2.49 -4.76 -8.32
N MET A 509 2.53 -4.64 -6.99
CA MET A 509 1.62 -5.32 -6.08
C MET A 509 0.15 -4.91 -6.31
N GLU A 510 -0.11 -3.61 -6.43
CA GLU A 510 -1.43 -3.06 -6.72
C GLU A 510 -1.90 -3.44 -8.12
N TYR A 511 -0.98 -3.44 -9.09
CA TYR A 511 -1.28 -3.77 -10.47
C TYR A 511 -1.62 -5.25 -10.64
N VAL A 512 -0.90 -6.18 -10.00
CA VAL A 512 -1.23 -7.62 -10.03
C VAL A 512 -2.68 -7.85 -9.56
N PHE A 513 -3.12 -7.14 -8.50
CA PHE A 513 -4.51 -7.21 -8.09
C PHE A 513 -5.47 -6.65 -9.15
N ALA A 514 -5.15 -5.50 -9.75
CA ALA A 514 -5.97 -4.90 -10.81
C ALA A 514 -6.09 -5.81 -12.03
N HIS A 515 -4.98 -6.43 -12.45
CA HIS A 515 -4.91 -7.38 -13.56
C HIS A 515 -5.77 -8.62 -13.30
N LEU A 516 -5.68 -9.22 -12.11
CA LEU A 516 -6.54 -10.35 -11.72
C LEU A 516 -8.01 -9.95 -11.60
N LEU A 517 -8.29 -8.74 -11.11
CA LEU A 517 -9.66 -8.22 -11.02
C LEU A 517 -10.28 -8.02 -12.40
N GLU A 518 -9.51 -7.55 -13.38
CA GLU A 518 -9.96 -7.39 -14.77
C GLU A 518 -10.25 -8.76 -15.42
N ASN A 519 -9.36 -9.74 -15.24
CA ASN A 519 -9.51 -11.06 -15.84
C ASN A 519 -10.64 -11.91 -15.21
N TYR A 520 -10.81 -11.83 -13.89
CA TYR A 520 -11.73 -12.73 -13.16
C TYR A 520 -12.99 -12.04 -12.64
N GLY A 521 -13.07 -10.70 -12.71
CA GLY A 521 -14.15 -9.89 -12.15
C GLY A 521 -14.19 -9.95 -10.62
N ASN A 522 -15.35 -9.70 -10.01
CA ASN A 522 -15.52 -9.70 -8.55
C ASN A 522 -15.49 -11.09 -7.88
N ARG A 523 -14.92 -12.12 -8.54
CA ARG A 523 -14.80 -13.48 -8.03
C ARG A 523 -13.56 -13.60 -7.14
N THR A 524 -13.72 -13.27 -5.87
CA THR A 524 -12.63 -13.23 -4.88
C THR A 524 -11.93 -14.57 -4.68
N ASP A 525 -12.64 -15.68 -4.89
CA ASP A 525 -12.10 -17.04 -4.85
C ASP A 525 -11.10 -17.30 -5.98
N MET A 526 -11.46 -16.93 -7.22
CA MET A 526 -10.58 -17.09 -8.38
C MET A 526 -9.36 -16.14 -8.30
N ILE A 527 -9.57 -14.89 -7.87
CA ILE A 527 -8.48 -13.93 -7.67
C ILE A 527 -7.49 -14.46 -6.65
N ALA A 528 -7.97 -14.96 -5.51
CA ALA A 528 -7.11 -15.53 -4.49
C ALA A 528 -6.38 -16.77 -5.01
N GLU A 529 -7.07 -17.68 -5.69
CA GLU A 529 -6.45 -18.89 -6.26
C GLU A 529 -5.29 -18.54 -7.20
N GLU A 530 -5.51 -17.65 -8.16
CA GLU A 530 -4.47 -17.21 -9.11
C GLU A 530 -3.38 -16.38 -8.44
N GLY A 531 -3.74 -15.54 -7.46
CA GLY A 531 -2.79 -14.78 -6.67
C GLY A 531 -1.82 -15.68 -5.89
N TYR A 532 -2.34 -16.72 -5.23
CA TYR A 532 -1.53 -17.71 -4.52
C TYR A 532 -0.72 -18.60 -5.47
N LYS A 533 -1.26 -18.98 -6.64
CA LYS A 533 -0.51 -19.67 -7.69
C LYS A 533 0.71 -18.86 -8.11
N LEU A 534 0.51 -17.60 -8.50
CA LEU A 534 1.59 -16.70 -8.91
C LEU A 534 2.61 -16.54 -7.77
N PHE A 535 2.14 -16.21 -6.57
CA PHE A 535 2.98 -15.98 -5.40
C PHE A 535 3.88 -17.18 -5.08
N LEU A 536 3.31 -18.39 -4.98
CA LEU A 536 4.09 -19.59 -4.71
C LEU A 536 5.04 -19.92 -5.87
N SER A 537 4.58 -19.82 -7.12
CA SER A 537 5.41 -20.15 -8.29
C SER A 537 6.62 -19.23 -8.40
N VAL A 538 6.45 -17.93 -8.11
CA VAL A 538 7.54 -16.94 -8.07
C VAL A 538 8.58 -17.29 -7.00
N HIS A 539 8.17 -17.86 -5.87
CA HIS A 539 9.12 -18.33 -4.86
C HIS A 539 9.83 -19.61 -5.27
N CYS A 540 9.11 -20.58 -5.82
CA CYS A 540 9.68 -21.87 -6.24
C CYS A 540 10.71 -21.70 -7.36
N TYR A 541 10.45 -20.78 -8.29
CA TYR A 541 11.31 -20.55 -9.45
C TYR A 541 12.21 -19.33 -9.29
N ALA A 542 12.46 -18.85 -8.07
CA ALA A 542 13.33 -17.70 -7.80
C ALA A 542 14.83 -17.94 -8.15
N ALA A 543 15.20 -19.16 -8.54
CA ALA A 543 16.52 -19.44 -9.13
C ALA A 543 16.64 -18.90 -10.57
N ASP A 544 15.51 -18.67 -11.24
CA ASP A 544 15.46 -18.03 -12.55
C ASP A 544 15.59 -16.52 -12.39
N GLY A 545 16.47 -15.90 -13.20
CA GLY A 545 16.78 -14.48 -13.08
C GLY A 545 15.56 -13.57 -13.28
N ASP A 546 14.72 -13.84 -14.27
CA ASP A 546 13.55 -12.98 -14.58
C ASP A 546 12.48 -13.09 -13.49
N VAL A 547 12.27 -14.31 -12.99
CA VAL A 547 11.35 -14.58 -11.88
C VAL A 547 11.86 -13.92 -10.59
N LEU A 548 13.18 -13.98 -10.34
CA LEU A 548 13.80 -13.31 -9.21
C LEU A 548 13.66 -11.79 -9.30
N MET A 549 13.87 -11.20 -10.47
CA MET A 549 13.65 -9.76 -10.67
C MET A 549 12.20 -9.39 -10.34
N PHE A 550 11.24 -10.12 -10.92
CA PHE A 550 9.82 -9.90 -10.66
C PHE A 550 9.49 -10.04 -9.17
N LYS A 551 10.03 -11.06 -8.50
CA LYS A 551 9.87 -11.26 -7.06
C LYS A 551 10.34 -10.04 -6.26
N ARG A 552 11.55 -9.54 -6.53
CA ARG A 552 12.12 -8.39 -5.82
C ARG A 552 11.33 -7.12 -6.08
N VAL A 553 10.85 -6.92 -7.30
CA VAL A 553 9.96 -5.81 -7.65
C VAL A 553 8.62 -5.93 -6.93
N LEU A 554 8.00 -7.12 -6.93
CA LEU A 554 6.73 -7.39 -6.26
C LEU A 554 6.80 -7.09 -4.75
N TYR A 555 7.97 -7.31 -4.15
CA TYR A 555 8.27 -6.98 -2.75
C TYR A 555 8.75 -5.54 -2.52
N GLY A 556 8.87 -4.72 -3.56
CA GLY A 556 9.39 -3.36 -3.46
C GLY A 556 10.83 -3.29 -2.95
N GLU A 557 11.60 -4.37 -3.05
CA GLU A 557 13.03 -4.38 -2.73
C GLU A 557 13.82 -3.58 -3.78
N ILE A 558 13.38 -3.64 -5.04
CA ILE A 558 13.93 -2.91 -6.18
C ILE A 558 12.81 -2.22 -6.96
N SER A 559 13.16 -1.16 -7.68
CA SER A 559 12.20 -0.42 -8.52
C SER A 559 11.84 -1.19 -9.79
N GLU A 560 10.62 -1.01 -10.27
CA GLU A 560 10.12 -1.57 -11.54
C GLU A 560 10.96 -1.15 -12.75
N GLU A 561 11.52 0.07 -12.72
CA GLU A 561 12.42 0.58 -13.76
C GLU A 561 13.65 -0.31 -13.98
N CYS A 562 14.01 -1.18 -13.02
CA CYS A 562 15.10 -2.15 -13.17
C CYS A 562 14.92 -3.08 -14.37
N HIS A 563 13.67 -3.43 -14.71
CA HIS A 563 13.36 -4.33 -15.82
C HIS A 563 13.78 -3.70 -17.15
N PHE A 564 13.23 -2.52 -17.44
CA PHE A 564 13.55 -1.77 -18.65
C PHE A 564 15.01 -1.31 -18.70
N ASP A 565 15.59 -0.91 -17.57
CA ASP A 565 17.00 -0.52 -17.50
C ASP A 565 17.94 -1.71 -17.78
N PHE A 566 17.57 -2.92 -17.35
CA PHE A 566 18.32 -4.12 -17.69
C PHE A 566 18.22 -4.49 -19.17
N GLU A 567 17.05 -4.31 -19.80
CA GLU A 567 16.91 -4.47 -21.25
C GLU A 567 17.78 -3.46 -22.02
N CYS A 568 17.82 -2.20 -21.56
CA CYS A 568 18.71 -1.18 -22.12
C CYS A 568 20.19 -1.57 -21.97
N LEU A 569 20.58 -2.09 -20.80
CA LEU A 569 21.93 -2.59 -20.56
C LEU A 569 22.28 -3.74 -21.52
N MET A 570 21.36 -4.67 -21.70
CA MET A 570 21.53 -5.83 -22.57
C MET A 570 21.65 -5.42 -24.04
N ALA A 571 20.80 -4.50 -24.51
CA ALA A 571 20.87 -3.95 -25.87
C ALA A 571 22.18 -3.18 -26.11
N ALA A 572 22.62 -2.38 -25.13
CA ALA A 572 23.88 -1.65 -25.21
C ALA A 572 25.10 -2.59 -25.25
N LEU A 573 25.07 -3.66 -24.43
CA LEU A 573 26.12 -4.68 -24.43
C LEU A 573 26.16 -5.43 -25.77
N MET A 574 24.99 -5.81 -26.30
CA MET A 574 24.88 -6.47 -27.61
C MET A 574 25.44 -5.58 -28.73
N GLN A 575 25.11 -4.28 -28.73
CA GLN A 575 25.64 -3.32 -29.70
C GLN A 575 27.16 -3.17 -29.59
N GLU A 576 27.69 -3.11 -28.36
CA GLU A 576 29.13 -3.02 -28.12
C GLU A 576 29.86 -4.29 -28.62
N MET A 577 29.31 -5.47 -28.34
CA MET A 577 29.84 -6.73 -28.86
C MET A 577 29.81 -6.78 -30.39
N GLN A 578 28.72 -6.31 -31.01
CA GLN A 578 28.59 -6.22 -32.46
C GLN A 578 29.66 -5.32 -33.09
N SER A 579 30.06 -4.25 -32.40
CA SER A 579 31.13 -3.34 -32.87
C SER A 579 32.51 -4.01 -32.98
N CYS A 580 32.71 -5.16 -32.33
CA CYS A 580 33.96 -5.92 -32.36
C CYS A 580 34.08 -6.83 -33.58
N LEU A 581 33.01 -7.03 -34.34
CA LEU A 581 33.00 -7.84 -35.55
C LEU A 581 33.82 -7.17 -36.66
N LYS A 582 34.73 -7.92 -37.28
CA LYS A 582 35.64 -7.41 -38.32
C LYS A 582 35.11 -7.64 -39.75
N GLY A 583 33.80 -7.82 -39.92
CA GLY A 583 33.11 -7.98 -41.21
C GLY A 583 31.59 -8.21 -41.06
N GLU A 584 30.80 -7.94 -42.11
CA GLU A 584 29.32 -8.03 -42.09
C GLU A 584 28.80 -9.48 -41.92
N ASP A 585 29.60 -10.50 -42.25
CA ASP A 585 29.18 -11.92 -42.24
C ASP A 585 29.71 -12.73 -41.04
N GLN A 586 30.41 -12.11 -40.08
CA GLN A 586 30.91 -12.83 -38.90
C GLN A 586 29.84 -12.87 -37.81
N SER A 587 29.33 -14.07 -37.49
CA SER A 587 28.47 -14.31 -36.31
C SER A 587 29.26 -14.66 -35.05
N SER A 588 30.59 -14.86 -35.18
CA SER A 588 31.48 -15.24 -34.08
C SER A 588 32.51 -14.16 -33.73
N ILE A 589 32.77 -13.99 -32.44
CA ILE A 589 33.77 -13.08 -31.89
C ILE A 589 34.84 -13.90 -31.17
N PRO A 590 36.15 -13.66 -31.40
CA PRO A 590 37.20 -14.29 -30.61
C PRO A 590 37.02 -14.01 -29.13
N LYS A 591 37.10 -15.04 -28.28
CA LYS A 591 36.89 -14.92 -26.83
C LYS A 591 37.77 -13.87 -26.15
N ALA A 592 39.01 -13.72 -26.62
CA ALA A 592 39.93 -12.69 -26.13
C ALA A 592 39.44 -11.26 -26.44
N ASP A 593 38.90 -11.04 -27.64
CA ASP A 593 38.33 -9.74 -28.03
C ASP A 593 37.07 -9.47 -27.20
N LEU A 594 36.22 -10.48 -26.97
CA LEU A 594 35.01 -10.37 -26.16
C LEU A 594 35.31 -10.04 -24.68
N PHE A 595 36.32 -10.67 -24.09
CA PHE A 595 36.75 -10.37 -22.72
C PHE A 595 37.28 -8.95 -22.59
N ALA A 596 38.05 -8.47 -23.57
CA ALA A 596 38.49 -7.08 -23.62
C ALA A 596 37.31 -6.11 -23.76
N THR A 597 36.27 -6.50 -24.51
CA THR A 597 35.02 -5.73 -24.61
C THR A 597 34.29 -5.65 -23.28
N LEU A 598 34.18 -6.75 -22.52
CA LEU A 598 33.58 -6.73 -21.18
C LEU A 598 34.35 -5.82 -20.22
N ASP A 599 35.68 -5.86 -20.24
CA ASP A 599 36.52 -4.97 -19.42
C ASP A 599 36.35 -3.49 -19.80
N ARG A 600 36.17 -3.21 -21.10
CA ARG A 600 35.93 -1.86 -21.61
C ARG A 600 34.51 -1.37 -21.30
N PHE A 601 33.52 -2.25 -21.41
CA PHE A 601 32.11 -1.93 -21.24
C PHE A 601 31.75 -1.73 -19.76
N PHE A 602 32.37 -2.48 -18.85
CA PHE A 602 32.12 -2.41 -17.40
C PHE A 602 33.30 -1.83 -16.59
N PRO A 603 33.77 -0.60 -16.86
CA PRO A 603 34.94 -0.03 -16.18
C PRO A 603 34.71 0.19 -14.68
N TYR A 604 33.45 0.30 -14.25
CA TYR A 604 33.06 0.61 -12.88
C TYR A 604 32.45 -0.57 -12.12
N MET A 605 32.30 -1.72 -12.77
CA MET A 605 31.91 -2.94 -12.09
C MET A 605 33.11 -3.49 -11.31
N GLU A 606 32.86 -4.21 -10.22
CA GLU A 606 33.93 -4.84 -9.46
C GLU A 606 34.68 -5.86 -10.34
N LYS A 607 36.00 -5.85 -10.30
CA LYS A 607 36.82 -6.74 -11.15
C LYS A 607 36.47 -8.21 -10.96
N GLU A 608 36.18 -8.62 -9.72
CA GLU A 608 35.74 -9.99 -9.41
C GLU A 608 34.39 -10.33 -10.06
N ALA A 609 33.48 -9.36 -10.19
CA ALA A 609 32.20 -9.55 -10.86
C ALA A 609 32.40 -9.71 -12.38
N VAL A 610 33.26 -8.89 -12.99
CA VAL A 610 33.62 -9.02 -14.41
C VAL A 610 34.31 -10.37 -14.70
N GLU A 611 35.22 -10.83 -13.83
CA GLU A 611 35.84 -12.16 -13.97
C GLU A 611 34.81 -13.29 -13.87
N LYS A 612 33.84 -13.21 -12.95
CA LYS A 612 32.73 -14.18 -12.89
C LYS A 612 31.89 -14.20 -14.17
N LEU A 613 31.71 -13.06 -14.84
CA LEU A 613 31.04 -13.01 -16.15
C LEU A 613 31.86 -13.72 -17.22
N LYS A 614 33.19 -13.52 -17.23
CA LYS A 614 34.10 -14.22 -18.14
C LYS A 614 34.09 -15.73 -17.90
N GLU A 615 34.05 -16.16 -16.63
CA GLU A 615 33.93 -17.57 -16.24
C GLU A 615 32.59 -18.17 -16.68
N ALA A 616 31.47 -17.48 -16.44
CA ALA A 616 30.15 -17.93 -16.87
C ALA A 616 30.06 -18.06 -18.40
N LEU A 617 30.60 -17.07 -19.13
CA LEU A 617 30.69 -17.10 -20.58
C LEU A 617 31.55 -18.27 -21.08
N ALA A 618 32.68 -18.54 -20.41
CA ALA A 618 33.56 -19.65 -20.76
C ALA A 618 32.94 -21.03 -20.48
N ALA A 619 32.09 -21.14 -19.46
CA ALA A 619 31.36 -22.37 -19.13
C ALA A 619 30.21 -22.64 -20.12
N GLU A 620 29.55 -21.58 -20.59
CA GLU A 620 28.43 -21.66 -21.54
C GLU A 620 28.90 -21.96 -22.97
N GLN A 621 30.01 -21.33 -23.41
CA GLN A 621 30.62 -21.61 -24.71
C GLN A 621 32.11 -21.98 -24.54
N GLU A 622 32.42 -23.27 -24.67
CA GLU A 622 33.78 -23.80 -24.55
C GLU A 622 34.68 -23.41 -25.75
N LYS A 623 34.08 -23.05 -26.88
CA LYS A 623 34.81 -22.67 -28.11
C LYS A 623 35.62 -21.38 -27.91
N ASP A 624 36.75 -21.28 -28.62
CA ASP A 624 37.58 -20.06 -28.66
C ASP A 624 36.92 -18.91 -29.45
N GLU A 625 36.00 -19.26 -30.36
CA GLU A 625 35.13 -18.32 -31.07
C GLU A 625 33.71 -18.44 -30.50
N ILE A 626 33.19 -17.30 -30.03
CA ILE A 626 31.90 -17.22 -29.34
C ILE A 626 30.85 -16.69 -30.30
N GLU A 627 29.77 -17.43 -30.47
CA GLU A 627 28.60 -17.03 -31.25
C GLU A 627 27.76 -16.09 -30.38
N TYR A 628 28.00 -14.77 -30.51
CA TYR A 628 27.45 -13.80 -29.56
C TYR A 628 25.93 -13.67 -29.65
N MET A 629 25.32 -13.86 -30.83
CA MET A 629 23.87 -13.83 -30.98
C MET A 629 23.19 -14.91 -30.12
N LEU A 630 23.79 -16.11 -30.02
CA LEU A 630 23.28 -17.20 -29.20
C LEU A 630 23.33 -16.90 -27.68
N LEU A 631 24.16 -15.93 -27.25
CA LEU A 631 24.18 -15.50 -25.84
C LEU A 631 22.93 -14.70 -25.48
N PHE A 632 22.33 -14.01 -26.45
CA PHE A 632 21.15 -13.16 -26.28
C PHE A 632 19.88 -13.81 -26.78
N ASP A 633 19.99 -14.95 -27.47
CA ASP A 633 18.84 -15.65 -28.00
C ASP A 633 18.05 -16.34 -26.87
N THR A 634 16.85 -15.84 -26.63
CA THR A 634 15.89 -16.41 -25.68
C THR A 634 14.87 -17.32 -26.38
N GLU A 635 14.94 -17.47 -27.71
CA GLU A 635 13.86 -18.06 -28.52
C GLU A 635 14.01 -19.57 -28.80
N ASP A 636 15.18 -20.18 -28.55
CA ASP A 636 15.50 -21.56 -28.96
C ASP A 636 14.80 -22.68 -28.15
N GLY A 637 13.67 -22.39 -27.50
CA GLY A 637 12.88 -23.37 -26.76
C GLY A 637 13.54 -23.88 -25.47
N ASN A 638 14.71 -23.35 -25.12
CA ASN A 638 15.29 -23.50 -23.80
C ASN A 638 14.58 -22.49 -22.89
N GLU A 639 13.80 -22.97 -21.91
CA GLU A 639 13.00 -22.13 -21.00
C GLU A 639 13.85 -21.22 -20.10
N THR A 640 15.18 -21.24 -20.24
CA THR A 640 16.16 -20.60 -19.37
C THR A 640 17.10 -19.72 -20.17
N ARG A 641 17.24 -18.48 -19.72
CA ARG A 641 18.31 -17.57 -20.12
C ARG A 641 19.67 -18.25 -19.89
N GLY A 642 20.64 -17.93 -20.74
CA GLY A 642 22.01 -18.44 -20.64
C GLY A 642 22.67 -18.13 -19.30
N GLN A 643 23.61 -18.98 -18.87
CA GLN A 643 24.31 -18.81 -17.58
C GLN A 643 25.06 -17.47 -17.50
N PHE A 644 25.59 -16.99 -18.62
CA PHE A 644 26.21 -15.68 -18.73
C PHE A 644 25.24 -14.53 -18.39
N LEU A 645 24.07 -14.50 -19.04
CA LEU A 645 23.09 -13.45 -18.84
C LEU A 645 22.42 -13.54 -17.46
N ASP A 646 22.19 -14.75 -16.94
CA ASP A 646 21.72 -14.93 -15.57
C ASP A 646 22.73 -14.41 -14.55
N THR A 647 24.02 -14.66 -14.77
CA THR A 647 25.09 -14.12 -13.92
C THR A 647 25.13 -12.59 -13.99
N LEU A 648 25.01 -12.01 -15.18
CA LEU A 648 24.93 -10.56 -15.38
C LEU A 648 23.74 -9.95 -14.66
N LEU A 649 22.56 -10.58 -14.78
CA LEU A 649 21.36 -10.12 -14.11
C LEU A 649 21.49 -10.21 -12.59
N LEU A 650 21.99 -11.31 -12.05
CA LEU A 650 22.19 -11.48 -10.61
C LEU A 650 23.16 -10.45 -10.04
N GLN A 651 24.26 -10.17 -10.75
CA GLN A 651 25.21 -9.14 -10.36
C GLN A 651 24.57 -7.75 -10.39
N TYR A 652 23.86 -7.42 -11.47
CA TYR A 652 23.14 -6.15 -11.61
C TYR A 652 22.10 -5.93 -10.49
N LEU A 653 21.26 -6.93 -10.22
CA LEU A 653 20.28 -6.87 -9.13
C LEU A 653 20.93 -6.80 -7.75
N GLY A 654 22.04 -7.51 -7.55
CA GLY A 654 22.83 -7.45 -6.32
C GLY A 654 23.41 -6.05 -6.09
N ASP A 655 23.96 -5.45 -7.15
CA ASP A 655 24.56 -4.13 -7.11
C ASP A 655 23.54 -3.01 -6.86
N ILE A 656 22.35 -3.09 -7.47
CA ILE A 656 21.26 -2.14 -7.20
C ILE A 656 20.79 -2.26 -5.76
N ALA A 657 20.53 -3.48 -5.28
CA ALA A 657 20.07 -3.71 -3.92
C ALA A 657 21.11 -3.24 -2.90
N LYS A 658 22.39 -3.59 -3.10
CA LYS A 658 23.51 -3.15 -2.25
C LYS A 658 23.63 -1.62 -2.24
N TYR A 659 23.58 -0.98 -3.40
CA TYR A 659 23.65 0.47 -3.52
C TYR A 659 22.48 1.15 -2.81
N SER A 660 21.25 0.71 -3.07
CA SER A 660 20.03 1.23 -2.45
C SER A 660 20.09 1.11 -0.93
N ASN A 661 20.43 -0.07 -0.40
CA ASN A 661 20.49 -0.30 1.04
C ASN A 661 21.60 0.51 1.73
N THR A 662 22.76 0.65 1.09
CA THR A 662 23.87 1.44 1.64
C THR A 662 23.55 2.93 1.63
N LEU A 663 22.89 3.43 0.57
CA LEU A 663 22.42 4.81 0.50
C LEU A 663 21.34 5.07 1.56
N LYS A 664 20.34 4.19 1.68
CA LYS A 664 19.30 4.27 2.73
C LYS A 664 19.91 4.34 4.13
N SER A 665 20.90 3.48 4.40
CA SER A 665 21.60 3.47 5.69
C SER A 665 22.36 4.77 5.93
N SER A 666 22.97 5.35 4.88
CA SER A 666 23.69 6.62 4.97
C SER A 666 22.73 7.80 5.20
N LEU A 667 21.57 7.80 4.55
CA LEU A 667 20.53 8.82 4.74
C LEU A 667 19.90 8.75 6.14
N MET A 668 19.71 7.55 6.69
CA MET A 668 19.22 7.36 8.07
C MET A 668 20.23 7.85 9.14
N GLN A 669 21.52 7.99 8.80
CA GLN A 669 22.55 8.50 9.70
C GLN A 669 22.69 10.03 9.67
N VAL A 670 21.92 10.72 8.82
CA VAL A 670 21.89 12.18 8.79
C VAL A 670 21.40 12.70 10.13
N LYS A 671 21.93 13.86 10.55
CA LYS A 671 21.51 14.55 11.77
C LYS A 671 20.06 15.02 11.62
N ALA A 672 19.13 14.12 11.85
CA ALA A 672 17.72 14.45 11.96
C ALA A 672 17.42 15.11 13.31
N ASP A 673 16.39 15.92 13.35
CA ASP A 673 15.81 16.41 14.60
C ASP A 673 15.18 15.25 15.41
N GLU A 674 14.67 15.55 16.61
CA GLU A 674 14.01 14.56 17.47
C GLU A 674 12.77 13.93 16.80
N ASN A 675 12.23 14.55 15.75
CA ASN A 675 11.06 14.09 15.00
C ASN A 675 11.42 13.33 13.71
N GLY A 676 12.71 13.15 13.39
CA GLY A 676 13.15 12.45 12.18
C GLY A 676 13.19 13.30 10.90
N PHE A 677 13.16 14.63 11.01
CA PHE A 677 13.28 15.59 9.91
C PHE A 677 14.73 16.02 9.70
N ALA A 678 15.16 16.12 8.45
CA ALA A 678 16.48 16.61 8.06
C ALA A 678 16.38 17.70 7.00
N LYS A 679 17.34 18.63 6.98
CA LYS A 679 17.41 19.68 5.96
C LYS A 679 17.80 19.11 4.61
N LEU A 680 17.21 19.66 3.55
CA LEU A 680 17.54 19.27 2.17
C LEU A 680 19.03 19.43 1.84
N ALA A 681 19.71 20.43 2.43
CA ALA A 681 21.14 20.64 2.25
C ALA A 681 21.98 19.49 2.82
N ASP A 682 21.63 18.97 4.00
CA ASP A 682 22.35 17.84 4.61
C ASP A 682 22.14 16.55 3.80
N LEU A 683 20.91 16.32 3.30
CA LEU A 683 20.59 15.21 2.41
C LEU A 683 21.35 15.32 1.07
N LYS A 684 21.49 16.53 0.52
CA LYS A 684 22.29 16.80 -0.68
C LYS A 684 23.73 16.35 -0.46
N ASP A 685 24.34 16.79 0.64
CA ASP A 685 25.73 16.50 0.96
C ASP A 685 25.95 14.99 1.13
N VAL A 686 25.01 14.27 1.75
CA VAL A 686 25.11 12.80 1.86
C VAL A 686 25.04 12.13 0.50
N ILE A 687 24.09 12.49 -0.37
CA ILE A 687 23.97 11.88 -1.70
C ILE A 687 25.21 12.19 -2.56
N ALA A 688 25.70 13.42 -2.54
CA ALA A 688 26.87 13.85 -3.30
C ALA A 688 28.16 13.16 -2.81
N ASN A 689 28.32 13.01 -1.48
CA ASN A 689 29.46 12.31 -0.90
C ASN A 689 29.39 10.79 -1.08
N PHE A 690 28.18 10.23 -1.14
CA PHE A 690 27.97 8.79 -1.33
C PHE A 690 28.42 8.32 -2.72
N ASP A 691 28.14 9.11 -3.77
CA ASP A 691 28.56 8.79 -5.13
C ASP A 691 29.06 10.04 -5.88
N ALA A 692 30.35 10.31 -5.74
CA ALA A 692 31.04 11.45 -6.36
C ALA A 692 30.99 11.46 -7.90
N ARG A 693 30.49 10.40 -8.54
CA ARG A 693 30.33 10.34 -10.01
C ARG A 693 29.03 10.96 -10.48
N LYS A 694 28.04 11.15 -9.60
CA LYS A 694 26.77 11.79 -9.96
C LYS A 694 27.01 13.26 -10.25
N THR A 695 26.38 13.75 -11.31
CA THR A 695 26.37 15.18 -11.60
C THR A 695 25.53 15.92 -10.54
N GLU A 696 25.75 17.22 -10.39
CA GLU A 696 24.95 18.00 -9.44
C GLU A 696 23.45 17.94 -9.78
N ASP A 697 23.12 17.92 -11.07
CA ASP A 697 21.73 17.79 -11.55
C ASP A 697 21.13 16.42 -11.20
N ASP A 698 21.89 15.32 -11.32
CA ASP A 698 21.43 14.00 -10.87
C ASP A 698 21.13 14.00 -9.37
N VAL A 699 21.97 14.66 -8.56
CA VAL A 699 21.76 14.79 -7.11
C VAL A 699 20.49 15.61 -6.81
N TYR A 700 20.27 16.74 -7.49
CA TYR A 700 19.05 17.51 -7.31
C TYR A 700 17.80 16.77 -7.79
N MET A 701 17.89 15.97 -8.86
CA MET A 701 16.78 15.10 -9.27
C MET A 701 16.41 14.09 -8.17
N TYR A 702 17.39 13.62 -7.40
CA TYR A 702 17.15 12.66 -6.31
C TYR A 702 16.51 13.35 -5.12
N LEU A 703 16.95 14.57 -4.82
CA LEU A 703 16.31 15.43 -3.83
C LEU A 703 14.87 15.79 -4.21
N ALA A 704 14.64 16.17 -5.46
CA ALA A 704 13.29 16.48 -5.97
C ALA A 704 12.36 15.27 -5.78
N ARG A 705 12.83 14.09 -6.19
CA ARG A 705 12.10 12.83 -6.03
C ARG A 705 11.82 12.50 -4.57
N GLY A 706 12.83 12.56 -3.71
CA GLY A 706 12.67 12.21 -2.30
C GLY A 706 11.73 13.18 -1.57
N ALA A 707 11.81 14.48 -1.89
CA ALA A 707 11.00 15.53 -1.27
C ALA A 707 9.63 15.77 -1.95
N HIS A 708 9.24 14.97 -2.96
CA HIS A 708 8.04 15.19 -3.79
C HIS A 708 7.96 16.59 -4.40
N LEU A 709 9.09 17.11 -4.86
CA LEU A 709 9.18 18.37 -5.60
C LEU A 709 9.17 18.08 -7.10
N ASN A 710 8.53 18.96 -7.87
CA ASN A 710 8.29 18.73 -9.30
C ASN A 710 9.53 19.05 -10.16
N SER A 711 10.42 19.92 -9.68
CA SER A 711 11.57 20.40 -10.45
C SER A 711 12.85 20.55 -9.62
N VAL A 712 13.99 20.61 -10.32
CA VAL A 712 15.30 20.87 -9.71
C VAL A 712 15.37 22.32 -9.18
N GLU A 713 14.67 23.23 -9.82
CA GLU A 713 14.53 24.63 -9.42
C GLU A 713 13.80 24.75 -8.08
N ASP A 714 12.72 23.97 -7.89
CA ASP A 714 12.00 23.91 -6.62
C ASP A 714 12.93 23.44 -5.50
N VAL A 715 13.74 22.40 -5.74
CA VAL A 715 14.70 21.92 -4.73
C VAL A 715 15.66 23.02 -4.32
N LYS A 716 16.22 23.76 -5.29
CA LYS A 716 17.14 24.87 -4.99
C LYS A 716 16.45 25.95 -4.17
N PHE A 717 15.22 26.32 -4.54
CA PHE A 717 14.42 27.30 -3.81
C PHE A 717 14.10 26.87 -2.36
N TYR A 718 13.59 25.65 -2.16
CA TYR A 718 13.27 25.13 -0.82
C TYR A 718 14.53 24.89 0.03
N MET A 719 15.65 24.54 -0.59
CA MET A 719 16.93 24.44 0.10
C MET A 719 17.44 25.80 0.60
N GLU A 720 17.25 26.88 -0.17
CA GLU A 720 17.56 28.26 0.27
C GLU A 720 16.68 28.72 1.43
N LEU A 721 15.43 28.25 1.49
CA LEU A 721 14.51 28.49 2.61
C LEU A 721 14.84 27.65 3.84
N GLY A 722 15.70 26.64 3.71
CA GLY A 722 16.04 25.72 4.79
C GLY A 722 14.91 24.73 5.11
N GLU A 723 14.13 24.33 4.11
CA GLU A 723 13.06 23.34 4.24
C GLU A 723 13.60 22.02 4.81
N GLU A 724 12.81 21.41 5.69
CA GLU A 724 13.11 20.14 6.35
C GLU A 724 12.11 19.08 5.88
N VAL A 725 12.59 17.85 5.66
CA VAL A 725 11.78 16.71 5.17
C VAL A 725 11.98 15.53 6.10
N GLU A 726 10.89 14.79 6.37
CA GLU A 726 10.96 13.55 7.12
C GLU A 726 11.81 12.52 6.37
N VAL A 727 12.89 12.04 6.99
CA VAL A 727 13.89 11.17 6.33
C VAL A 727 13.27 9.84 5.88
N SER A 728 12.35 9.27 6.66
CA SER A 728 11.64 8.04 6.33
C SER A 728 10.79 8.19 5.08
N GLU A 729 10.03 9.28 4.97
CA GLU A 729 9.23 9.58 3.78
C GLU A 729 10.13 9.87 2.58
N PHE A 730 11.22 10.63 2.78
CA PHE A 730 12.20 10.90 1.74
C PHE A 730 12.78 9.63 1.12
N ILE A 731 13.21 8.68 1.97
CA ILE A 731 13.75 7.39 1.54
C ILE A 731 12.71 6.57 0.78
N ARG A 732 11.46 6.54 1.26
CA ARG A 732 10.35 5.85 0.60
C ARG A 732 10.13 6.40 -0.80
N ASN A 733 10.08 7.72 -0.94
CA ASN A 733 9.86 8.38 -2.23
C ASN A 733 11.05 8.22 -3.17
N LEU A 734 12.28 8.28 -2.65
CA LEU A 734 13.50 8.04 -3.42
C LEU A 734 13.53 6.64 -4.02
N SER A 735 13.02 5.64 -3.27
CA SER A 735 12.97 4.23 -3.67
C SER A 735 11.89 3.92 -4.72
N SER A 736 10.98 4.86 -5.00
CA SER A 736 9.91 4.66 -5.99
C SER A 736 10.44 4.45 -7.42
N LYS A 737 11.64 4.95 -7.70
CA LYS A 737 12.29 4.89 -9.03
C LYS A 737 13.72 4.37 -8.88
N LEU A 738 14.35 4.01 -10.00
CA LEU A 738 15.70 3.45 -9.99
C LEU A 738 16.73 4.49 -9.50
N ILE A 739 17.50 4.10 -8.49
CA ILE A 739 18.54 4.91 -7.85
C ILE A 739 19.92 4.68 -8.51
N ARG A 740 20.13 3.51 -9.13
CA ARG A 740 21.38 3.19 -9.84
C ARG A 740 21.09 2.60 -11.23
N PRO A 741 20.80 3.47 -12.22
CA PRO A 741 20.64 3.05 -13.61
C PRO A 741 21.91 2.47 -14.23
N SER A 742 21.72 1.65 -15.26
CA SER A 742 22.72 0.97 -16.09
C SER A 742 23.77 1.92 -16.67
N LYS A 743 23.38 3.18 -16.95
CA LYS A 743 24.27 4.23 -17.47
C LYS A 743 25.51 4.47 -16.60
N TYR A 744 25.47 4.14 -15.31
CA TYR A 744 26.62 4.29 -14.40
C TYR A 744 27.57 3.08 -14.40
N TYR A 745 27.20 1.98 -15.07
CA TYR A 745 28.07 0.82 -15.28
C TYR A 745 28.86 0.95 -16.57
N VAL A 746 28.31 1.66 -17.56
CA VAL A 746 28.81 1.69 -18.94
C VAL A 746 29.60 2.97 -19.22
N MET A 747 30.68 2.87 -19.99
CA MET A 747 31.29 4.05 -20.61
C MET A 747 30.31 4.66 -21.60
N SER A 748 29.89 5.91 -21.37
CA SER A 748 29.08 6.66 -22.32
C SER A 748 29.89 6.84 -23.61
N SER A 749 29.68 5.98 -24.61
CA SER A 749 30.33 6.09 -25.93
C SER A 749 29.91 7.36 -26.69
N GLN A 750 28.95 8.13 -26.17
CA GLN A 750 28.44 9.37 -26.74
C GLN A 750 29.31 10.63 -26.51
N GLY A 751 30.47 10.53 -25.85
CA GLY A 751 31.35 11.69 -25.60
C GLY A 751 32.32 12.07 -26.73
N GLY A 752 32.21 11.43 -27.91
CA GLY A 752 33.25 11.45 -28.95
C GLY A 752 33.03 12.37 -30.16
N GLU A 753 31.90 13.07 -30.29
CA GLU A 753 31.72 14.04 -31.38
C GLU A 753 32.27 15.40 -30.96
N LYS A 754 33.56 15.60 -31.28
CA LYS A 754 34.12 16.94 -31.39
C LYS A 754 33.36 17.69 -32.46
N ASP A 755 32.70 18.74 -32.01
CA ASP A 755 32.20 19.91 -32.74
C ASP A 755 33.19 20.33 -33.85
N ASN A 756 33.01 19.73 -35.03
CA ASN A 756 33.56 20.20 -36.29
C ASN A 756 32.35 20.68 -37.09
N GLY A 757 32.05 21.97 -36.95
CA GLY A 757 31.08 22.62 -37.82
C GLY A 757 31.50 22.48 -39.28
N ASP A 758 30.69 21.81 -40.08
CA ASP A 758 30.15 22.36 -41.33
C ASP A 758 29.00 21.49 -41.85
N GLY A 759 28.12 22.10 -42.64
CA GLY A 759 26.75 21.72 -42.98
C GLY A 759 26.43 20.29 -43.45
N GLY A 760 25.19 19.88 -43.16
CA GLY A 760 24.34 19.21 -44.16
C GLY A 760 23.56 17.97 -43.69
N PHE A 761 22.26 18.18 -43.46
CA PHE A 761 21.13 17.23 -43.61
C PHE A 761 21.30 15.74 -43.21
N GLY A 762 20.51 15.34 -42.20
CA GLY A 762 19.73 14.09 -42.27
C GLY A 762 19.92 13.08 -41.13
N SER A 763 19.21 13.25 -40.02
CA SER A 763 18.76 12.15 -39.14
C SER A 763 17.49 12.66 -38.42
N GLY A 764 16.37 11.93 -38.32
CA GLY A 764 16.26 10.52 -37.96
C GLY A 764 16.10 10.42 -36.43
N GLY A 765 15.15 11.15 -35.86
CA GLY A 765 14.96 11.29 -34.42
C GLY A 765 14.40 10.04 -33.76
N SER A 766 15.11 9.55 -32.74
CA SER A 766 14.52 8.80 -31.64
C SER A 766 14.26 9.81 -30.52
N THR A 767 13.02 10.25 -30.43
CA THR A 767 12.54 11.25 -29.49
C THR A 767 12.29 10.56 -28.15
N PHE A 768 13.12 10.88 -27.14
CA PHE A 768 12.75 10.72 -25.74
C PHE A 768 11.43 11.49 -25.52
N MET A 769 10.38 10.80 -25.10
CA MET A 769 9.08 11.41 -24.82
C MET A 769 9.20 12.38 -23.64
N THR A 770 9.21 13.67 -23.96
CA THR A 770 8.73 14.73 -23.08
C THR A 770 7.23 14.89 -23.28
N ASP A 771 6.48 14.95 -22.18
CA ASP A 771 5.04 15.23 -22.08
C ASP A 771 4.55 16.30 -23.08
N PRO A 772 3.44 16.07 -23.79
CA PRO A 772 2.74 17.10 -24.51
C PRO A 772 1.38 17.37 -23.88
N GLU A 773 1.28 18.30 -22.92
CA GLU A 773 0.00 18.98 -22.64
C GLU A 773 0.20 20.27 -21.83
N LEU A 774 0.45 21.37 -22.55
CA LEU A 774 0.13 22.74 -22.13
C LEU A 774 0.14 23.65 -23.36
N ALA A 775 -1.00 23.66 -24.07
CA ALA A 775 -1.42 24.71 -24.99
C ALA A 775 -2.94 24.88 -24.90
#